data_AF-A0A7Y3LMH4-F1
#
_entry.id   AF-A0A7Y3LMH4-F1
#
_cell.length_a   1.000
_cell.length_b   1.000
_cell.length_c   1.000
_cell.angle_alpha   90.00
_cell.angle_beta   90.00
_cell.angle_gamma   90.00
#
_symmetry.space_group_name_H-M   'P 1'
#
loop_
_entity.id
_entity.type
_entity.pdbx_description
1 polymer ?
#
loop_
_entity_poly.entity_id
_entity_poly.type
_entity_poly.pdbx_seq_one_letter_code
_entity_poly.pdbx_strand_id
1 'polypeptide(L)'
;MSSDLPAVVAVIVVSDFQDWLESTLNSLASQDVEGLSFLVLDSSTGGVEDIVMGILPGAHYKRIPQQGGYGNKANEVINLVKGATHYLFCHDDISPESDATRQLLVEAYKSNAGVVGPKYVNWDDPSILLSVGLGTDRAAVVVPRTEPNERDQGQHDGSREVAAVPGGFMLVRADLFEQLGGFDDEITYFGEDIDFCWRARLAGSHVYVAPGAKVLHRLALSSGCREMPKEKSKKNSDTLIAPSGFLLLRRSEIRLVIKSYSPWRLFTTLSGLVILSILEVIGATFGGKRTRAIEVVKAWSWNISKHKSLFEARKKTQHIRKIKDREFTKLESSGSERLARVLSASRVAQMATQFNSLLSISMVFLLLVLIIGGRNIFTGFESTGQFGAMVSPSEMWHSYFSGYYPEGLGSQYPQSPYMLFLSIGGFIFGGSTSLVRTLVVFALPLAGLVAIAKLCSYFFGLTANREKNAFRVALILSVLGFPFLWNDFSKNSISGLAAFFTFSWLLYFMTKFLEFMSSETKLSRNAPFKKLTGGVIVVAIGSSICPSLLLLIPMISIPLAIWIAFRFSLQSGLRSLCYLLSTTIGALILLLPWSFEVIRAIDNGSLVGGNKVFVGKLSLIDIVTFGPSQVGVKWMTFVAVLASVLPIFVARRKRLVVLEIGWIIVASMWLIGLMQNQGIFGGALADPTVIGSIALTGFCLIVASSALAFLKDLPSHRLGWRQILLVFCVGVLIAMMGPLLYASRNGSFNNKNIYYSTWLPPSVLSPSPGGSRVLWLGAPSNLPGAPVVIHNELALSVTSDGIGTIEDSQPLLSSSALAPYVVAVSSLLNGLSTQMGSVLSSLGIRWIVITDSRSSLSGTLANNLGMQSDLLSIPTVGSIRVFEAPQANPIRQVVKIESSRGSPSSVIYVGPIPGSDPMGPFSFKNVTGNIALEATSGNWKVNGSSSRYVIPGQNGALTEVFFLKGSKGEVALSPTWLSELGGIYSAIIWFIICIVAIIWRPSNSAKGDL
;
A
#
# COMPACT_ATOMS: atom_id res chain seq x y z
N MET A 1 20.12 77.44 -15.68
CA MET A 1 19.94 75.97 -15.76
C MET A 1 19.38 75.54 -14.43
N SER A 2 18.06 75.35 -14.37
CA SER A 2 17.32 74.95 -13.16
C SER A 2 17.66 73.50 -12.80
N SER A 3 17.93 73.29 -11.52
CA SER A 3 18.29 72.04 -10.86
C SER A 3 17.07 71.12 -10.67
N ASP A 4 16.45 70.67 -11.76
CA ASP A 4 15.41 69.63 -11.70
C ASP A 4 16.07 68.26 -11.56
N LEU A 5 16.52 67.93 -10.34
CA LEU A 5 16.85 66.56 -9.96
C LEU A 5 15.55 65.76 -9.77
N PRO A 6 15.52 64.49 -10.22
CA PRO A 6 14.29 63.79 -10.55
C PRO A 6 13.49 63.29 -9.33
N ALA A 7 12.21 63.65 -9.22
CA ALA A 7 11.33 63.32 -8.09
C ALA A 7 11.21 61.81 -7.84
N VAL A 8 11.67 61.36 -6.66
CA VAL A 8 11.51 59.99 -6.16
C VAL A 8 10.32 59.98 -5.21
N VAL A 9 9.42 59.01 -5.36
CA VAL A 9 8.26 58.88 -4.48
C VAL A 9 8.36 57.58 -3.67
N ALA A 10 8.49 57.72 -2.35
CA ALA A 10 8.47 56.62 -1.41
C ALA A 10 7.02 56.21 -1.13
N VAL A 11 6.66 54.97 -1.49
CA VAL A 11 5.33 54.39 -1.33
C VAL A 11 5.34 53.48 -0.11
N ILE A 12 4.65 53.90 0.95
CA ILE A 12 4.58 53.18 2.22
C ILE A 12 3.18 52.59 2.35
N VAL A 13 3.07 51.26 2.45
CA VAL A 13 1.78 50.60 2.68
C VAL A 13 1.68 50.18 4.14
N VAL A 14 0.79 50.84 4.89
CA VAL A 14 0.55 50.53 6.30
C VAL A 14 -0.64 49.59 6.40
N SER A 15 -0.43 48.41 6.99
CA SER A 15 -1.48 47.39 7.11
C SER A 15 -2.18 47.39 8.47
N ASP A 16 -1.41 47.50 9.55
CA ASP A 16 -1.91 47.62 10.92
C ASP A 16 -0.91 48.41 11.76
N PHE A 17 -1.42 49.20 12.71
CA PHE A 17 -0.57 49.93 13.65
C PHE A 17 0.19 48.95 14.57
N GLN A 18 1.50 49.17 14.66
CA GLN A 18 2.43 48.40 15.49
C GLN A 18 3.53 49.34 16.01
N ASP A 19 4.14 49.00 17.14
CA ASP A 19 5.08 49.88 17.86
C ASP A 19 6.32 50.29 17.05
N TRP A 20 6.65 49.55 15.98
CA TRP A 20 7.80 49.85 15.12
C TRP A 20 7.52 50.89 14.03
N LEU A 21 6.26 51.23 13.78
CA LEU A 21 5.89 52.13 12.69
C LEU A 21 6.56 53.50 12.84
N GLU A 22 6.60 54.05 14.05
CA GLU A 22 7.26 55.34 14.30
C GLU A 22 8.75 55.30 13.99
N SER A 23 9.43 54.19 14.30
CA SER A 23 10.85 54.01 13.96
C SER A 23 11.06 53.93 12.45
N THR A 24 10.16 53.25 11.73
CA THR A 24 10.14 53.23 10.26
C THR A 24 9.94 54.62 9.67
N LEU A 25 8.97 55.39 10.18
CA LEU A 25 8.69 56.74 9.67
C LEU A 25 9.84 57.71 9.97
N ASN A 26 10.45 57.65 11.16
CA ASN A 26 11.58 58.50 11.54
C ASN A 26 12.83 58.22 10.68
N SER A 27 13.11 56.95 10.37
CA SER A 27 14.24 56.57 9.52
C SER A 27 14.01 56.91 8.03
N LEU A 28 12.76 56.93 7.58
CA LEU A 28 12.39 57.46 6.27
C LEU A 28 12.47 58.99 6.22
N ALA A 29 12.12 59.67 7.30
CA ALA A 29 12.24 61.13 7.40
C ALA A 29 13.70 61.61 7.38
N SER A 30 14.66 60.77 7.80
CA SER A 30 16.09 61.12 7.86
C SER A 30 16.86 60.87 6.56
N GLN A 31 16.20 60.51 5.47
CA GLN A 31 16.85 60.21 4.19
C GLN A 31 17.48 61.46 3.54
N ASP A 32 18.73 61.35 3.07
CA ASP A 32 19.56 62.44 2.54
C ASP A 32 19.36 62.75 1.04
N VAL A 33 18.13 62.62 0.53
CA VAL A 33 17.80 62.81 -0.89
C VAL A 33 16.91 64.01 -1.11
N GLU A 34 17.40 64.99 -1.88
CA GLU A 34 16.60 66.12 -2.34
C GLU A 34 15.49 65.66 -3.29
N GLY A 35 14.27 66.17 -3.10
CA GLY A 35 13.11 65.84 -3.94
C GLY A 35 12.45 64.49 -3.62
N LEU A 36 12.77 63.87 -2.48
CA LEU A 36 12.05 62.69 -1.97
C LEU A 36 10.67 63.10 -1.44
N SER A 37 9.62 62.56 -2.05
CA SER A 37 8.23 62.74 -1.60
C SER A 37 7.69 61.44 -1.02
N PHE A 38 6.77 61.52 -0.07
CA PHE A 38 6.19 60.35 0.58
C PHE A 38 4.71 60.18 0.21
N LEU A 39 4.32 58.97 -0.16
CA LEU A 39 2.94 58.53 -0.36
C LEU A 39 2.64 57.41 0.65
N VAL A 40 1.77 57.68 1.60
CA VAL A 40 1.35 56.71 2.62
C VAL A 40 -0.04 56.19 2.29
N LEU A 41 -0.12 54.87 2.08
CA LEU A 41 -1.34 54.14 1.78
C LEU A 41 -1.77 53.37 3.02
N ASP A 42 -2.76 53.89 3.75
CA ASP A 42 -3.24 53.30 5.00
C ASP A 42 -4.40 52.33 4.75
N SER A 43 -4.22 51.08 5.18
CA SER A 43 -5.25 50.05 5.18
C SER A 43 -5.63 49.56 6.58
N SER A 44 -5.21 50.27 7.63
CA SER A 44 -5.48 49.95 9.03
C SER A 44 -6.90 50.37 9.48
N THR A 45 -7.27 49.94 10.69
CA THR A 45 -8.57 50.24 11.29
C THR A 45 -8.69 51.68 11.82
N GLY A 46 -7.58 52.41 12.00
CA GLY A 46 -7.55 53.84 12.33
C GLY A 46 -6.34 54.26 13.18
N GLY A 47 -6.14 55.57 13.35
CA GLY A 47 -5.10 56.14 14.25
C GLY A 47 -3.70 56.30 13.65
N VAL A 48 -3.51 55.98 12.37
CA VAL A 48 -2.20 56.09 11.68
C VAL A 48 -1.94 57.50 11.13
N GLU A 49 -2.99 58.21 10.71
CA GLU A 49 -2.88 59.52 10.07
C GLU A 49 -2.14 60.56 10.93
N ASP A 50 -2.53 60.69 12.21
CA ASP A 50 -1.93 61.66 13.12
C ASP A 50 -0.42 61.42 13.33
N ILE A 51 -0.02 60.14 13.38
CA ILE A 51 1.38 59.74 13.56
C ILE A 51 2.19 60.04 12.29
N VAL A 52 1.63 59.71 11.13
CA VAL A 52 2.25 59.99 9.83
C VAL A 52 2.43 61.48 9.64
N MET A 53 1.40 62.29 9.90
CA MET A 53 1.46 63.74 9.74
C MET A 53 2.36 64.41 10.78
N GLY A 54 2.51 63.81 11.97
CA GLY A 54 3.43 64.27 13.00
C GLY A 54 4.92 64.08 12.63
N ILE A 55 5.27 62.99 11.96
CA ILE A 55 6.66 62.65 11.60
C ILE A 55 7.01 63.10 10.17
N LEU A 56 6.08 62.94 9.23
CA LEU A 56 6.20 63.28 7.81
C LEU A 56 5.10 64.28 7.40
N PRO A 57 5.17 65.56 7.82
CA PRO A 57 4.10 66.53 7.58
C PRO A 57 3.85 66.84 6.09
N GLY A 58 4.82 66.57 5.22
CA GLY A 58 4.70 66.72 3.76
C GLY A 58 4.23 65.46 3.02
N ALA A 59 3.88 64.37 3.73
CA ALA A 59 3.45 63.13 3.09
C ALA A 59 2.03 63.24 2.52
N HIS A 60 1.83 62.66 1.34
CA HIS A 60 0.49 62.41 0.79
C HIS A 60 -0.10 61.19 1.47
N TYR A 61 -1.12 61.39 2.29
CA TYR A 61 -1.83 60.32 2.97
C TYR A 61 -3.11 59.93 2.21
N LYS A 62 -3.32 58.64 1.98
CA LYS A 62 -4.56 58.10 1.40
C LYS A 62 -4.97 56.83 2.12
N ARG A 63 -6.20 56.82 2.63
CA ARG A 63 -6.84 55.61 3.14
C ARG A 63 -7.33 54.72 1.99
N ILE A 64 -7.03 53.43 2.06
CA ILE A 64 -7.36 52.42 1.06
C ILE A 64 -8.09 51.22 1.69
N PRO A 65 -8.83 50.41 0.91
CA PRO A 65 -9.52 49.24 1.44
C PRO A 65 -8.58 48.23 2.12
N GLN A 66 -9.06 47.57 3.17
CA GLN A 66 -8.26 46.56 3.89
C GLN A 66 -7.99 45.30 3.05
N GLN A 67 -8.86 45.02 2.08
CA GLN A 67 -8.79 43.83 1.22
C GLN A 67 -7.62 43.92 0.24
N GLY A 68 -7.08 42.77 -0.14
CA GLY A 68 -5.95 42.68 -1.06
C GLY A 68 -4.61 42.51 -0.37
N GLY A 69 -3.62 42.08 -1.15
CA GLY A 69 -2.23 41.92 -0.72
C GLY A 69 -1.42 43.22 -0.77
N TYR A 70 -0.17 43.17 -0.33
CA TYR A 70 0.75 44.32 -0.39
C TYR A 70 0.87 44.87 -1.82
N GLY A 71 1.15 44.00 -2.80
CA GLY A 71 1.34 44.41 -4.19
C GLY A 71 0.11 45.08 -4.80
N ASN A 72 -1.09 44.56 -4.52
CA ASN A 72 -2.34 45.16 -4.99
C ASN A 72 -2.56 46.57 -4.40
N LYS A 73 -2.22 46.77 -3.13
CA LYS A 73 -2.30 48.09 -2.47
C LYS A 73 -1.25 49.05 -3.02
N ALA A 74 -0.01 48.59 -3.20
CA ALA A 74 1.08 49.37 -3.76
C ALA A 74 0.82 49.83 -5.21
N ASN A 75 0.05 49.08 -5.99
CA ASN A 75 -0.33 49.44 -7.35
C ASN A 75 -1.14 50.74 -7.45
N GLU A 76 -1.75 51.21 -6.36
CA GLU A 76 -2.46 52.50 -6.32
C GLU A 76 -1.57 53.70 -6.71
N VAL A 77 -0.24 53.57 -6.56
CA VAL A 77 0.72 54.62 -6.96
C VAL A 77 0.57 55.02 -8.44
N ILE A 78 0.23 54.07 -9.32
CA ILE A 78 0.09 54.31 -10.77
C ILE A 78 -1.02 55.34 -11.06
N ASN A 79 -2.05 55.34 -10.23
CA ASN A 79 -3.21 56.21 -10.37
C ASN A 79 -2.99 57.57 -9.69
N LEU A 80 -2.13 57.64 -8.68
CA LEU A 80 -1.97 58.81 -7.80
C LEU A 80 -0.78 59.69 -8.16
N VAL A 81 0.29 59.09 -8.69
CA VAL A 81 1.56 59.78 -8.91
C VAL A 81 1.84 59.85 -10.40
N LYS A 82 2.12 61.06 -10.89
CA LYS A 82 2.57 61.31 -12.27
C LYS A 82 3.89 62.07 -12.26
N GLY A 83 4.77 61.76 -13.21
CA GLY A 83 6.06 62.45 -13.37
C GLY A 83 7.17 62.02 -12.40
N ALA A 84 6.94 61.02 -11.54
CA ALA A 84 8.01 60.42 -10.76
C ALA A 84 8.99 59.69 -11.67
N THR A 85 10.28 59.71 -11.31
CA THR A 85 11.29 58.93 -12.05
C THR A 85 11.49 57.54 -11.46
N HIS A 86 11.36 57.43 -10.15
CA HIS A 86 11.47 56.19 -9.42
C HIS A 86 10.42 56.14 -8.31
N TYR A 87 9.91 54.93 -8.08
CA TYR A 87 9.13 54.58 -6.91
C TYR A 87 10.03 53.81 -5.94
N LEU A 88 10.02 54.22 -4.68
CA LEU A 88 10.68 53.50 -3.60
C LEU A 88 9.61 52.80 -2.77
N PHE A 89 9.44 51.49 -2.97
CA PHE A 89 8.46 50.71 -2.23
C PHE A 89 9.00 50.38 -0.84
N CYS A 90 8.28 50.77 0.19
CA CYS A 90 8.63 50.56 1.59
C CYS A 90 7.55 49.72 2.28
N HIS A 91 7.97 48.74 3.07
CA HIS A 91 7.13 48.15 4.09
C HIS A 91 7.05 49.07 5.31
N ASP A 92 6.12 48.78 6.21
CA ASP A 92 5.92 49.50 7.46
C ASP A 92 6.83 48.99 8.61
N ASP A 93 7.67 47.97 8.36
CA ASP A 93 8.53 47.29 9.33
C ASP A 93 10.03 47.32 8.96
N ILE A 94 10.47 48.41 8.33
CA ILE A 94 11.86 48.66 7.89
C ILE A 94 12.45 49.92 8.53
N SER A 95 13.76 49.95 8.75
CA SER A 95 14.47 51.13 9.24
C SER A 95 15.77 51.33 8.46
N PRO A 96 15.75 52.12 7.37
CA PRO A 96 16.91 52.40 6.54
C PRO A 96 17.93 53.31 7.24
N GLU A 97 19.22 53.16 6.91
CA GLU A 97 20.23 54.17 7.22
C GLU A 97 19.95 55.47 6.44
N SER A 98 20.39 56.62 6.95
CA SER A 98 20.05 57.94 6.42
C SER A 98 20.47 58.18 4.97
N ASP A 99 21.46 57.44 4.45
CA ASP A 99 21.91 57.53 3.06
C ASP A 99 21.41 56.40 2.16
N ALA A 100 20.58 55.47 2.67
CA ALA A 100 20.18 54.26 1.95
C ALA A 100 19.49 54.58 0.60
N THR A 101 18.59 55.56 0.56
CA THR A 101 17.89 55.95 -0.68
C THR A 101 18.85 56.52 -1.72
N ARG A 102 19.80 57.37 -1.29
CA ARG A 102 20.83 57.92 -2.17
C ARG A 102 21.71 56.82 -2.74
N GLN A 103 22.13 55.85 -1.92
CA GLN A 103 22.92 54.70 -2.35
C GLN A 103 22.19 53.84 -3.40
N LEU A 104 20.87 53.61 -3.23
CA LEU A 104 20.06 52.91 -4.23
C LEU A 104 19.99 53.67 -5.56
N LEU A 105 19.78 54.99 -5.50
CA LEU A 105 19.73 55.84 -6.70
C LEU A 105 21.06 55.85 -7.45
N VAL A 106 22.17 56.03 -6.72
CA VAL A 106 23.52 55.98 -7.30
C VAL A 106 23.74 54.67 -8.03
N GLU A 107 23.38 53.54 -7.42
CA GLU A 107 23.52 52.23 -8.04
C GLU A 107 22.57 52.04 -9.24
N ALA A 108 21.34 52.56 -9.17
CA ALA A 108 20.38 52.51 -10.28
C ALA A 108 20.91 53.21 -11.53
N TYR A 109 21.49 54.41 -11.38
CA TYR A 109 22.11 55.14 -12.49
C TYR A 109 23.41 54.49 -12.97
N LYS A 110 24.29 54.09 -12.05
CA LYS A 110 25.58 53.49 -12.37
C LYS A 110 25.45 52.19 -13.17
N SER A 111 24.49 51.35 -12.80
CA SER A 111 24.28 50.03 -13.40
C SER A 111 23.14 50.03 -14.43
N ASN A 112 22.52 51.19 -14.70
CA ASN A 112 21.31 51.33 -15.51
C ASN A 112 20.23 50.28 -15.12
N ALA A 113 20.07 50.08 -13.81
CA ALA A 113 19.18 49.09 -13.26
C ALA A 113 17.76 49.66 -13.14
N GLY A 114 16.76 48.86 -13.54
CA GLY A 114 15.37 49.26 -13.35
C GLY A 114 14.78 48.85 -12.01
N VAL A 115 15.45 47.96 -11.29
CA VAL A 115 15.12 47.60 -9.91
C VAL A 115 16.40 47.52 -9.10
N VAL A 116 16.45 48.17 -7.94
CA VAL A 116 17.58 48.11 -7.01
C VAL A 116 17.07 47.84 -5.59
N GLY A 117 17.69 46.89 -4.90
CA GLY A 117 17.42 46.60 -3.49
C GLY A 117 18.65 46.82 -2.59
N PRO A 118 18.45 47.02 -1.29
CA PRO A 118 19.52 47.22 -0.32
C PRO A 118 20.10 45.90 0.19
N LYS A 119 21.11 46.02 1.05
CA LYS A 119 21.48 45.00 2.03
C LYS A 119 20.51 45.07 3.22
N TYR A 120 19.80 43.98 3.48
CA TYR A 120 18.93 43.84 4.64
C TYR A 120 19.68 43.19 5.81
N VAL A 121 19.55 43.80 6.98
CA VAL A 121 20.08 43.34 8.25
C VAL A 121 18.96 43.15 9.27
N ASN A 122 19.19 42.33 10.28
CA ASN A 122 18.18 42.02 11.29
C ASN A 122 17.88 43.26 12.13
N TRP A 123 16.59 43.49 12.41
CA TRP A 123 16.11 44.63 13.19
C TRP A 123 16.72 44.72 14.59
N ASP A 124 16.78 43.59 15.29
CA ASP A 124 17.23 43.53 16.69
C ASP A 124 18.77 43.40 16.80
N ASP A 125 19.40 42.76 15.81
CA ASP A 125 20.86 42.62 15.71
C ASP A 125 21.36 43.00 14.31
N PRO A 126 21.75 44.27 14.09
CA PRO A 126 22.24 44.75 12.80
C PRO A 126 23.48 44.00 12.27
N SER A 127 24.17 43.24 13.12
CA SER A 127 25.32 42.43 12.71
C SER A 127 24.90 41.18 11.93
N ILE A 128 23.62 40.81 11.90
CA ILE A 128 23.11 39.63 11.19
C ILE A 128 22.52 40.03 9.84
N LEU A 129 23.04 39.44 8.76
CA LEU A 129 22.53 39.60 7.41
C LEU A 129 21.22 38.82 7.21
N LEU A 130 20.20 39.50 6.72
CA LEU A 130 18.96 38.87 6.29
C LEU A 130 18.96 38.59 4.78
N SER A 131 19.40 39.54 3.96
CA SER A 131 19.41 39.38 2.50
C SER A 131 20.33 40.39 1.82
N VAL A 132 21.01 39.96 0.75
CA VAL A 132 21.79 40.79 -0.18
C VAL A 132 21.34 40.49 -1.62
N GLY A 133 20.01 40.56 -1.80
CA GLY A 133 19.32 40.09 -2.99
C GLY A 133 19.07 38.58 -2.99
N LEU A 134 18.26 38.15 -3.96
CA LEU A 134 17.75 36.80 -4.07
C LEU A 134 18.20 36.15 -5.38
N GLY A 135 18.66 34.91 -5.29
CA GLY A 135 18.70 34.01 -6.43
C GLY A 135 17.37 33.27 -6.57
N THR A 136 17.17 32.60 -7.70
CA THR A 136 16.02 31.73 -7.92
C THR A 136 16.43 30.49 -8.70
N ASP A 137 15.77 29.36 -8.49
CA ASP A 137 15.87 28.22 -9.40
C ASP A 137 14.87 28.32 -10.56
N ARG A 138 14.91 27.34 -11.47
CA ARG A 138 14.00 27.23 -12.61
C ARG A 138 12.53 27.05 -12.23
N ALA A 139 12.25 26.64 -10.99
CA ALA A 139 10.91 26.47 -10.46
C ALA A 139 10.43 27.72 -9.71
N ALA A 140 11.09 28.86 -9.92
CA ALA A 140 10.85 30.12 -9.21
C ALA A 140 11.07 30.05 -7.69
N VAL A 141 11.78 29.02 -7.22
CA VAL A 141 12.05 28.85 -5.80
C VAL A 141 13.23 29.73 -5.41
N VAL A 142 13.05 30.54 -4.37
CA VAL A 142 14.09 31.43 -3.85
C VAL A 142 15.33 30.65 -3.42
N VAL A 143 16.48 31.09 -3.91
CA VAL A 143 17.82 30.70 -3.44
C VAL A 143 18.33 31.87 -2.59
N PRO A 144 18.30 31.78 -1.25
CA PRO A 144 18.92 32.78 -0.41
C PRO A 144 20.40 32.94 -0.77
N ARG A 145 20.88 34.18 -0.80
CA ARG A 145 22.30 34.47 -1.03
C ARG A 145 23.10 34.58 0.27
N THR A 146 22.41 34.53 1.39
CA THR A 146 22.95 34.55 2.76
C THR A 146 22.67 33.22 3.44
N GLU A 147 23.53 32.84 4.37
CA GLU A 147 23.29 31.73 5.28
C GLU A 147 22.44 32.18 6.50
N PRO A 148 21.68 31.26 7.12
CA PRO A 148 20.95 31.59 8.34
C PRO A 148 21.90 32.08 9.44
N ASN A 149 21.60 33.24 10.03
CA ASN A 149 22.42 33.90 11.06
C ASN A 149 23.85 34.25 10.59
N GLU A 150 24.04 34.45 9.30
CA GLU A 150 25.30 34.96 8.77
C GLU A 150 25.59 36.37 9.29
N ARG A 151 26.82 36.62 9.75
CA ARG A 151 27.22 37.95 10.23
C ARG A 151 27.72 38.84 9.11
N ASP A 152 27.37 40.12 9.12
CA ASP A 152 27.91 41.12 8.18
C ASP A 152 29.36 41.46 8.56
N GLN A 153 30.30 40.97 7.75
CA GLN A 153 31.74 41.23 7.85
C GLN A 153 32.26 41.91 6.56
N GLY A 154 31.36 42.45 5.73
CA GLY A 154 31.68 43.07 4.45
C GLY A 154 31.85 42.08 3.28
N GLN A 155 31.60 40.78 3.49
CA GLN A 155 31.73 39.73 2.46
C GLN A 155 30.78 39.91 1.27
N HIS A 156 29.76 40.76 1.42
CA HIS A 156 28.75 41.03 0.40
C HIS A 156 28.71 42.48 -0.10
N ASP A 157 29.78 43.26 0.11
CA ASP A 157 29.83 44.70 -0.23
C ASP A 157 30.03 45.03 -1.72
N GLY A 158 30.21 44.00 -2.56
CA GLY A 158 30.21 44.17 -4.02
C GLY A 158 28.79 44.32 -4.59
N SER A 159 28.55 45.40 -5.34
CA SER A 159 27.37 45.52 -6.20
C SER A 159 27.34 44.38 -7.22
N ARG A 160 26.13 43.85 -7.46
CA ARG A 160 25.92 42.72 -8.38
C ARG A 160 24.50 42.70 -8.92
N GLU A 161 24.37 42.15 -10.12
CA GLU A 161 23.07 41.77 -10.67
C GLU A 161 22.54 40.51 -9.96
N VAL A 162 21.24 40.48 -9.66
CA VAL A 162 20.56 39.39 -8.96
C VAL A 162 19.27 38.98 -9.69
N ALA A 163 18.68 37.85 -9.30
CA ALA A 163 17.43 37.40 -9.92
C ALA A 163 16.22 38.19 -9.43
N ALA A 164 16.21 38.57 -8.15
CA ALA A 164 15.21 39.42 -7.52
C ALA A 164 15.79 40.12 -6.27
N VAL A 165 15.10 41.14 -5.77
CA VAL A 165 15.37 41.76 -4.46
C VAL A 165 14.12 41.71 -3.59
N PRO A 166 14.25 41.61 -2.25
CA PRO A 166 13.08 41.64 -1.37
C PRO A 166 12.29 42.94 -1.49
N GLY A 167 10.96 42.85 -1.41
CA GLY A 167 10.03 43.99 -1.53
C GLY A 167 10.00 45.00 -0.37
N GLY A 168 10.74 44.76 0.72
CA GLY A 168 10.68 45.58 1.94
C GLY A 168 11.09 47.05 1.76
N PHE A 169 12.06 47.29 0.90
CA PHE A 169 12.66 48.57 0.56
C PHE A 169 13.26 48.40 -0.84
N MET A 170 12.49 48.69 -1.88
CA MET A 170 12.83 48.39 -3.27
C MET A 170 12.67 49.63 -4.14
N LEU A 171 13.76 50.09 -4.74
CA LEU A 171 13.74 51.19 -5.70
C LEU A 171 13.43 50.64 -7.11
N VAL A 172 12.43 51.21 -7.77
CA VAL A 172 11.97 50.79 -9.09
C VAL A 172 11.85 52.00 -9.99
N ARG A 173 12.35 51.90 -11.22
CA ARG A 173 12.10 52.91 -12.27
C ARG A 173 10.60 53.05 -12.55
N ALA A 174 10.08 54.26 -12.51
CA ALA A 174 8.64 54.52 -12.61
C ALA A 174 8.08 54.09 -13.98
N ASP A 175 8.81 54.38 -15.07
CA ASP A 175 8.44 53.98 -16.43
C ASP A 175 8.36 52.45 -16.59
N LEU A 176 9.29 51.72 -15.97
CA LEU A 176 9.28 50.26 -15.93
C LEU A 176 8.08 49.75 -15.12
N PHE A 177 7.81 50.31 -13.94
CA PHE A 177 6.67 49.88 -13.10
C PHE A 177 5.34 50.04 -13.85
N GLU A 178 5.15 51.18 -14.52
CA GLU A 178 3.97 51.45 -15.35
C GLU A 178 3.90 50.50 -16.57
N GLN A 179 5.01 50.30 -17.28
CA GLN A 179 5.08 49.38 -18.44
C GLN A 179 4.70 47.94 -18.05
N LEU A 180 5.14 47.50 -16.87
CA LEU A 180 4.86 46.16 -16.36
C LEU A 180 3.43 46.02 -15.80
N GLY A 181 2.72 47.13 -15.63
CA GLY A 181 1.39 47.16 -15.01
C GLY A 181 1.41 46.86 -13.52
N GLY A 182 2.49 47.23 -12.81
CA GLY A 182 2.65 47.03 -11.37
C GLY A 182 2.85 45.57 -10.94
N PHE A 183 2.52 45.25 -9.69
CA PHE A 183 2.51 43.91 -9.11
C PHE A 183 1.29 43.08 -9.59
N ASP A 184 1.38 41.75 -9.57
CA ASP A 184 0.25 40.87 -9.91
C ASP A 184 -0.79 40.84 -8.78
N ASP A 185 -1.99 41.35 -9.04
CA ASP A 185 -3.09 41.47 -8.06
C ASP A 185 -3.53 40.13 -7.42
N GLU A 186 -3.25 39.00 -8.07
CA GLU A 186 -3.60 37.67 -7.54
C GLU A 186 -2.52 37.09 -6.63
N ILE A 187 -1.33 37.71 -6.55
CA ILE A 187 -0.30 37.37 -5.56
C ILE A 187 -0.53 38.26 -4.34
N THR A 188 -1.19 37.70 -3.33
CA THR A 188 -1.55 38.45 -2.11
C THR A 188 -0.36 38.68 -1.19
N TYR A 189 0.33 37.60 -0.81
CA TYR A 189 1.55 37.64 0.01
C TYR A 189 2.53 36.58 -0.47
N PHE A 190 3.82 36.84 -0.29
CA PHE A 190 4.92 35.94 -0.62
C PHE A 190 5.05 35.65 -2.13
N GLY A 191 5.83 36.49 -2.80
CA GLY A 191 6.32 36.28 -4.17
C GLY A 191 6.01 37.41 -5.15
N GLU A 192 5.38 38.48 -4.67
CA GLU A 192 5.09 39.71 -5.43
C GLU A 192 6.38 40.39 -5.91
N ASP A 193 7.39 40.41 -5.07
CA ASP A 193 8.72 40.95 -5.32
C ASP A 193 9.50 40.12 -6.36
N ILE A 194 9.48 38.80 -6.22
CA ILE A 194 10.07 37.86 -7.18
C ILE A 194 9.37 37.99 -8.53
N ASP A 195 8.04 38.08 -8.52
CA ASP A 195 7.25 38.22 -9.74
C ASP A 195 7.58 39.49 -10.52
N PHE A 196 7.61 40.61 -9.82
CA PHE A 196 7.94 41.89 -10.42
C PHE A 196 9.36 41.88 -10.99
N CYS A 197 10.35 41.41 -10.23
CA CYS A 197 11.74 41.32 -10.68
C CYS A 197 11.89 40.39 -11.90
N TRP A 198 11.19 39.26 -11.94
CA TRP A 198 11.21 38.35 -13.08
C TRP A 198 10.62 39.02 -14.34
N ARG A 199 9.50 39.72 -14.21
CA ARG A 199 8.89 40.45 -15.32
C ARG A 199 9.76 41.61 -15.80
N ALA A 200 10.40 42.35 -14.89
CA ALA A 200 11.38 43.38 -15.21
C ALA A 200 12.54 42.82 -16.03
N ARG A 201 13.10 41.68 -15.62
CA ARG A 201 14.17 40.99 -16.36
C ARG A 201 13.70 40.51 -17.72
N LEU A 202 12.49 39.95 -17.82
CA LEU A 202 11.92 39.56 -19.11
C LEU A 202 11.73 40.75 -20.06
N ALA A 203 11.41 41.93 -19.52
CA ALA A 203 11.29 43.19 -20.28
C ALA A 203 12.65 43.80 -20.69
N GLY A 204 13.76 43.16 -20.33
CA GLY A 204 15.11 43.61 -20.68
C GLY A 204 15.78 44.51 -19.64
N SER A 205 15.17 44.70 -18.46
CA SER A 205 15.75 45.49 -17.38
C SER A 205 16.67 44.66 -16.49
N HIS A 206 17.62 45.32 -15.83
CA HIS A 206 18.48 44.70 -14.82
C HIS A 206 17.94 44.90 -13.40
N VAL A 207 18.25 43.95 -12.52
CA VAL A 207 17.92 43.97 -11.09
C VAL A 207 19.22 43.89 -10.30
N TYR A 208 19.51 44.92 -9.50
CA TYR A 208 20.78 45.06 -8.79
C TYR A 208 20.60 45.15 -7.28
N VAL A 209 21.67 44.84 -6.55
CA VAL A 209 21.77 45.11 -5.12
C VAL A 209 22.80 46.20 -4.89
N ALA A 210 22.42 47.24 -4.13
CA ALA A 210 23.33 48.26 -3.63
C ALA A 210 23.68 47.93 -2.18
N PRO A 211 24.78 47.21 -1.90
CA PRO A 211 25.09 46.77 -0.54
C PRO A 211 25.52 47.92 0.39
N GLY A 212 25.84 49.09 -0.17
CA GLY A 212 26.06 50.32 0.59
C GLY A 212 24.77 50.89 1.19
N ALA A 213 23.60 50.55 0.64
CA ALA A 213 22.31 50.86 1.27
C ALA A 213 22.01 49.78 2.30
N LYS A 214 22.04 50.12 3.60
CA LYS A 214 21.69 49.21 4.69
C LYS A 214 20.31 49.50 5.23
N VAL A 215 19.52 48.44 5.42
CA VAL A 215 18.14 48.54 5.93
C VAL A 215 17.89 47.46 6.97
N LEU A 216 17.51 47.90 8.17
CA LEU A 216 17.00 47.01 9.22
C LEU A 216 15.60 46.54 8.82
N HIS A 217 15.31 45.25 8.94
CA HIS A 217 13.99 44.71 8.58
C HIS A 217 13.53 43.68 9.61
N ARG A 218 12.30 43.87 10.11
CA ARG A 218 11.74 43.04 11.16
C ARG A 218 11.09 41.75 10.63
N LEU A 219 10.80 41.71 9.32
CA LEU A 219 10.19 40.57 8.64
C LEU A 219 8.89 40.13 9.33
N ALA A 220 8.07 41.08 9.81
CA ALA A 220 7.04 40.89 10.82
C ALA A 220 6.06 39.75 10.52
N LEU A 221 5.66 39.59 9.25
CA LEU A 221 4.79 38.47 8.82
C LEU A 221 5.48 37.11 8.87
N SER A 222 6.76 37.02 8.55
CA SER A 222 7.50 35.76 8.48
C SER A 222 8.12 35.34 9.82
N SER A 223 8.46 36.31 10.68
CA SER A 223 8.88 36.09 12.07
C SER A 223 7.72 35.76 13.01
N GLY A 224 6.48 35.99 12.55
CA GLY A 224 5.26 35.74 13.33
C GLY A 224 4.91 36.88 14.31
N CYS A 225 5.62 38.00 14.25
CA CYS A 225 5.28 39.22 14.98
C CYS A 225 3.97 39.86 14.48
N ARG A 226 3.58 39.60 13.23
CA ARG A 226 2.31 40.01 12.63
C ARG A 226 1.55 38.77 12.16
N GLU A 227 0.27 38.66 12.54
CA GLU A 227 -0.58 37.58 12.09
C GLU A 227 -0.92 37.71 10.59
N MET A 228 -1.05 36.56 9.91
CA MET A 228 -1.51 36.53 8.53
C MET A 228 -2.99 36.93 8.43
N PRO A 229 -3.35 37.88 7.54
CA PRO A 229 -4.74 38.27 7.34
C PRO A 229 -5.61 37.07 6.95
N LYS A 230 -6.78 36.95 7.57
CA LYS A 230 -7.70 35.83 7.34
C LYS A 230 -8.52 36.04 6.06
N GLU A 231 -8.61 35.01 5.22
CA GLU A 231 -9.44 35.00 4.01
C GLU A 231 -10.79 34.32 4.27
N LYS A 232 -11.85 34.74 3.56
CA LYS A 232 -13.17 34.09 3.62
C LYS A 232 -13.09 32.65 3.09
N SER A 233 -13.59 31.69 3.86
CA SER A 233 -13.63 30.29 3.48
C SER A 233 -14.65 30.04 2.35
N LYS A 234 -14.22 29.38 1.27
CA LYS A 234 -15.13 28.96 0.18
C LYS A 234 -16.22 27.98 0.61
N LYS A 235 -16.04 27.25 1.73
CA LYS A 235 -17.01 26.27 2.22
C LYS A 235 -18.06 26.87 3.16
N ASN A 236 -17.76 28.01 3.79
CA ASN A 236 -18.64 28.73 4.69
C ASN A 236 -18.25 30.21 4.59
N SER A 237 -19.11 31.03 3.96
CA SER A 237 -18.86 32.46 3.72
C SER A 237 -18.58 33.25 5.00
N ASP A 238 -18.99 32.71 6.15
CA ASP A 238 -18.92 33.36 7.45
C ASP A 238 -17.68 32.94 8.27
N THR A 239 -16.88 31.98 7.78
CA THR A 239 -15.67 31.51 8.47
C THR A 239 -14.41 32.10 7.85
N LEU A 240 -13.64 32.87 8.63
CA LEU A 240 -12.36 33.46 8.23
C LEU A 240 -11.20 32.52 8.61
N ILE A 241 -10.35 32.15 7.65
CA ILE A 241 -9.20 31.25 7.86
C ILE A 241 -7.93 31.91 7.30
N ALA A 242 -6.88 31.99 8.12
CA ALA A 242 -5.57 32.45 7.65
C ALA A 242 -4.90 31.37 6.77
N PRO A 243 -4.53 31.67 5.51
CA PRO A 243 -3.75 30.76 4.69
C PRO A 243 -2.33 30.62 5.25
N SER A 244 -1.75 29.43 5.13
CA SER A 244 -0.34 29.23 5.50
C SER A 244 0.59 29.92 4.50
N GLY A 245 1.65 30.56 4.98
CA GLY A 245 2.66 31.21 4.11
C GLY A 245 3.27 30.23 3.09
N PHE A 246 3.42 28.95 3.47
CA PHE A 246 3.86 27.90 2.54
C PHE A 246 2.90 27.71 1.36
N LEU A 247 1.58 27.69 1.60
CA LEU A 247 0.58 27.56 0.54
C LEU A 247 0.65 28.75 -0.43
N LEU A 248 0.78 29.97 0.10
CA LEU A 248 0.86 31.19 -0.71
C LEU A 248 2.13 31.21 -1.58
N LEU A 249 3.28 30.86 -1.01
CA LEU A 249 4.54 30.72 -1.76
C LEU A 249 4.41 29.68 -2.89
N ARG A 250 3.78 28.53 -2.63
CA ARG A 250 3.56 27.52 -3.68
C ARG A 250 2.62 28.00 -4.78
N ARG A 251 1.61 28.81 -4.45
CA ARG A 251 0.71 29.41 -5.45
C ARG A 251 1.49 30.37 -6.35
N SER A 252 2.29 31.27 -5.78
CA SER A 252 3.08 32.26 -6.52
C SER A 252 4.15 31.61 -7.38
N GLU A 253 4.89 30.62 -6.87
CA GLU A 253 5.91 29.87 -7.65
C GLU A 253 5.31 29.23 -8.92
N ILE A 254 4.19 28.48 -8.79
CA ILE A 254 3.52 27.84 -9.94
C ILE A 254 3.04 28.90 -10.93
N ARG A 255 2.40 29.96 -10.42
CA ARG A 255 1.90 31.07 -11.23
C ARG A 255 3.03 31.73 -12.02
N LEU A 256 4.17 31.95 -11.38
CA LEU A 256 5.34 32.59 -11.96
C LEU A 256 5.92 31.81 -13.13
N VAL A 257 6.13 30.51 -12.94
CA VAL A 257 6.62 29.59 -13.98
C VAL A 257 5.69 29.60 -15.18
N ILE A 258 4.37 29.55 -14.94
CA ILE A 258 3.36 29.54 -16.01
C ILE A 258 3.31 30.88 -16.76
N LYS A 259 3.54 32.03 -16.11
CA LYS A 259 3.52 33.34 -16.78
C LYS A 259 4.80 33.64 -17.57
N SER A 260 5.95 33.22 -17.05
CA SER A 260 7.25 33.77 -17.45
C SER A 260 7.91 33.03 -18.62
N TYR A 261 7.92 31.70 -18.63
CA TYR A 261 8.68 30.92 -19.63
C TYR A 261 8.03 30.86 -21.01
N SER A 262 8.84 30.72 -22.07
CA SER A 262 8.34 30.43 -23.42
C SER A 262 7.60 29.07 -23.47
N PRO A 263 6.75 28.79 -24.47
CA PRO A 263 5.96 27.56 -24.51
C PRO A 263 6.76 26.26 -24.35
N TRP A 264 7.90 26.15 -25.04
CA TRP A 264 8.75 24.95 -24.95
C TRP A 264 9.39 24.80 -23.57
N ARG A 265 9.97 25.89 -23.05
CA ARG A 265 10.60 25.86 -21.73
C ARG A 265 9.56 25.61 -20.63
N LEU A 266 8.40 26.23 -20.74
CA LEU A 266 7.27 26.00 -19.85
C LEU A 266 6.91 24.52 -19.79
N PHE A 267 6.77 23.84 -20.93
CA PHE A 267 6.45 22.41 -20.95
C PHE A 267 7.47 21.59 -20.13
N THR A 268 8.77 21.81 -20.35
CA THR A 268 9.84 21.08 -19.64
C THR A 268 9.93 21.40 -18.15
N THR A 269 9.77 22.67 -17.77
CA THR A 269 9.83 23.09 -16.37
C THR A 269 8.58 22.67 -15.62
N LEU A 270 7.40 22.78 -16.26
CA LEU A 270 6.12 22.43 -15.67
C LEU A 270 6.01 20.92 -15.44
N SER A 271 6.48 20.09 -16.37
CA SER A 271 6.53 18.63 -16.16
C SER A 271 7.42 18.27 -14.97
N GLY A 272 8.61 18.89 -14.86
CA GLY A 272 9.49 18.75 -13.71
C GLY A 272 8.83 19.21 -12.40
N LEU A 273 8.09 20.33 -12.44
CA LEU A 273 7.38 20.89 -11.29
C LEU A 273 6.25 19.97 -10.82
N VAL A 274 5.50 19.37 -11.74
CA VAL A 274 4.45 18.38 -11.44
C VAL A 274 5.07 17.16 -10.76
N ILE A 275 6.16 16.61 -11.32
CA ILE A 275 6.87 15.48 -10.73
C ILE A 275 7.36 15.82 -9.32
N LEU A 276 8.01 16.97 -9.13
CA LEU A 276 8.47 17.43 -7.81
C LEU A 276 7.32 17.62 -6.83
N SER A 277 6.17 18.14 -7.27
CA SER A 277 4.98 18.27 -6.44
C SER A 277 4.38 16.92 -6.05
N ILE A 278 4.35 15.94 -6.96
CA ILE A 278 3.90 14.57 -6.66
C ILE A 278 4.84 13.94 -5.62
N LEU A 279 6.16 14.03 -5.83
CA LEU A 279 7.16 13.53 -4.89
C LEU A 279 7.06 14.23 -3.51
N GLU A 280 6.78 15.53 -3.48
CA GLU A 280 6.58 16.28 -2.25
C GLU A 280 5.28 15.86 -1.53
N VAL A 281 4.18 15.61 -2.25
CA VAL A 281 2.92 15.10 -1.68
C VAL A 281 3.11 13.70 -1.11
N ILE A 282 3.78 12.81 -1.85
CA ILE A 282 4.16 11.46 -1.40
C ILE A 282 5.01 11.59 -0.13
N GLY A 283 6.13 12.31 -0.19
CA GLY A 283 7.04 12.50 0.93
C GLY A 283 6.39 13.13 2.16
N ALA A 284 5.50 14.12 1.97
CA ALA A 284 4.75 14.74 3.07
C ALA A 284 3.70 13.79 3.67
N THR A 285 3.01 13.00 2.85
CA THR A 285 2.02 12.01 3.30
C THR A 285 2.69 10.90 4.12
N PHE A 286 3.80 10.36 3.61
CA PHE A 286 4.58 9.32 4.31
C PHE A 286 5.38 9.86 5.49
N GLY A 287 5.79 11.13 5.46
CA GLY A 287 6.44 11.85 6.57
C GLY A 287 5.46 12.37 7.64
N GLY A 288 4.16 12.08 7.54
CA GLY A 288 3.14 12.49 8.50
C GLY A 288 2.72 13.97 8.44
N LYS A 289 3.24 14.74 7.48
CA LYS A 289 2.93 16.15 7.25
C LYS A 289 1.71 16.29 6.33
N ARG A 290 0.55 15.78 6.76
CA ARG A 290 -0.70 15.79 5.96
C ARG A 290 -1.12 17.19 5.51
N THR A 291 -0.94 18.20 6.36
CA THR A 291 -1.24 19.60 6.03
C THR A 291 -0.44 20.06 4.81
N ARG A 292 0.87 19.80 4.78
CA ARG A 292 1.75 20.14 3.66
C ARG A 292 1.34 19.44 2.37
N ALA A 293 0.98 18.16 2.42
CA ALA A 293 0.48 17.43 1.24
C ALA A 293 -0.79 18.08 0.68
N ILE A 294 -1.74 18.42 1.55
CA ILE A 294 -2.99 19.10 1.17
C ILE A 294 -2.70 20.50 0.60
N GLU A 295 -1.75 21.24 1.16
CA GLU A 295 -1.38 22.58 0.68
C GLU A 295 -0.76 22.56 -0.72
N VAL A 296 0.11 21.59 -1.02
CA VAL A 296 0.66 21.43 -2.38
C VAL A 296 -0.46 21.17 -3.39
N VAL A 297 -1.40 20.27 -3.07
CA VAL A 297 -2.56 19.99 -3.94
C VAL A 297 -3.45 21.22 -4.09
N LYS A 298 -3.70 21.96 -3.00
CA LYS A 298 -4.47 23.22 -3.02
C LYS A 298 -3.80 24.30 -3.88
N ALA A 299 -2.47 24.40 -3.91
CA ALA A 299 -1.75 25.37 -4.73
C ALA A 299 -1.97 25.14 -6.24
N TRP A 300 -1.94 23.87 -6.68
CA TRP A 300 -2.27 23.48 -8.05
C TRP A 300 -3.74 23.75 -8.37
N SER A 301 -4.65 23.29 -7.50
CA SER A 301 -6.09 23.49 -7.67
C SER A 301 -6.46 24.97 -7.78
N TRP A 302 -5.81 25.84 -7.01
CA TRP A 302 -6.03 27.29 -7.07
C TRP A 302 -5.61 27.87 -8.43
N ASN A 303 -4.41 27.55 -8.93
CA ASN A 303 -3.94 28.04 -10.23
C ASN A 303 -4.82 27.54 -11.39
N ILE A 304 -5.29 26.29 -11.34
CA ILE A 304 -6.24 25.73 -12.31
C ILE A 304 -7.58 26.49 -12.25
N SER A 305 -8.07 26.80 -11.04
CA SER A 305 -9.32 27.54 -10.89
C SER A 305 -9.24 28.99 -11.41
N LYS A 306 -8.04 29.59 -11.36
CA LYS A 306 -7.76 30.97 -11.80
C LYS A 306 -7.15 31.04 -13.20
N HIS A 307 -7.38 30.02 -14.04
CA HIS A 307 -6.77 29.91 -15.37
C HIS A 307 -7.00 31.14 -16.28
N LYS A 308 -8.17 31.81 -16.23
CA LYS A 308 -8.43 33.01 -17.06
C LYS A 308 -7.47 34.16 -16.73
N SER A 309 -7.43 34.54 -15.45
CA SER A 309 -6.51 35.56 -14.93
C SER A 309 -5.04 35.18 -15.17
N LEU A 310 -4.71 33.90 -15.01
CA LEU A 310 -3.36 33.39 -15.30
C LEU A 310 -2.99 33.53 -16.78
N PHE A 311 -3.92 33.23 -17.69
CA PHE A 311 -3.70 33.36 -19.13
C PHE A 311 -3.55 34.82 -19.56
N GLU A 312 -4.35 35.73 -19.01
CA GLU A 312 -4.22 37.17 -19.24
C GLU A 312 -2.87 37.70 -18.73
N ALA A 313 -2.48 37.33 -17.52
CA ALA A 313 -1.19 37.71 -16.94
C ALA A 313 -0.02 37.15 -17.76
N ARG A 314 -0.14 35.90 -18.26
CA ARG A 314 0.83 35.32 -19.20
C ARG A 314 0.88 36.11 -20.50
N LYS A 315 -0.26 36.43 -21.11
CA LYS A 315 -0.30 37.20 -22.38
C LYS A 315 0.38 38.55 -22.23
N LYS A 316 0.10 39.29 -21.15
CA LYS A 316 0.78 40.56 -20.83
C LYS A 316 2.29 40.36 -20.68
N THR A 317 2.71 39.37 -19.88
CA THR A 317 4.13 39.06 -19.63
C THR A 317 4.88 38.65 -20.90
N GLN A 318 4.26 37.85 -21.77
CA GLN A 318 4.88 37.43 -23.03
C GLN A 318 4.93 38.57 -24.05
N HIS A 319 4.03 39.57 -23.97
CA HIS A 319 4.04 40.72 -24.88
C HIS A 319 5.17 41.71 -24.59
N ILE A 320 5.48 41.94 -23.30
CA ILE A 320 6.59 42.81 -22.87
C ILE A 320 7.98 42.14 -23.02
N ARG A 321 8.00 40.84 -23.31
CA ARG A 321 9.22 40.02 -23.26
C ARG A 321 10.21 40.42 -24.37
N LYS A 322 11.43 40.79 -23.99
CA LYS A 322 12.55 41.11 -24.89
C LYS A 322 13.68 40.08 -24.86
N ILE A 323 13.85 39.35 -23.75
CA ILE A 323 14.98 38.42 -23.54
C ILE A 323 14.59 36.96 -23.81
N LYS A 324 15.51 36.16 -24.38
CA LYS A 324 15.33 34.70 -24.60
C LYS A 324 15.55 33.88 -23.32
N ASP A 325 14.94 32.70 -23.21
CA ASP A 325 15.02 31.88 -21.98
C ASP A 325 16.46 31.53 -21.57
N ARG A 326 17.35 31.33 -22.55
CA ARG A 326 18.76 31.03 -22.28
C ARG A 326 19.47 32.17 -21.53
N GLU A 327 19.16 33.42 -21.85
CA GLU A 327 19.73 34.59 -21.18
C GLU A 327 19.07 34.82 -19.83
N PHE A 328 17.75 34.68 -19.76
CA PHE A 328 16.99 34.80 -18.52
C PHE A 328 17.48 33.82 -17.43
N THR A 329 17.74 32.57 -17.81
CA THR A 329 18.18 31.50 -16.89
C THR A 329 19.64 31.60 -16.46
N LYS A 330 20.44 32.57 -16.95
CA LYS A 330 21.87 32.73 -16.55
C LYS A 330 22.03 33.06 -15.06
N LEU A 331 21.08 33.79 -14.48
CA LEU A 331 21.08 34.14 -13.05
C LEU A 331 20.30 33.13 -12.20
N GLU A 332 19.72 32.09 -12.82
CA GLU A 332 19.05 31.01 -12.10
C GLU A 332 20.06 29.94 -11.68
N SER A 333 19.85 29.31 -10.53
CA SER A 333 20.66 28.16 -10.14
C SER A 333 20.38 26.96 -11.06
N SER A 334 21.43 26.18 -11.35
CA SER A 334 21.33 25.00 -12.24
C SER A 334 20.61 23.82 -11.59
N GLY A 335 20.53 23.79 -10.26
CA GLY A 335 19.87 22.76 -9.46
C GLY A 335 18.41 23.07 -9.15
N SER A 336 17.70 22.09 -8.60
CA SER A 336 16.38 22.34 -8.00
C SER A 336 16.56 22.62 -6.52
N GLU A 337 16.23 23.82 -6.07
CA GLU A 337 16.25 24.15 -4.64
C GLU A 337 15.18 23.39 -3.86
N ARG A 338 14.08 23.00 -4.52
CA ARG A 338 13.11 22.10 -3.89
C ARG A 338 13.75 20.76 -3.54
N LEU A 339 14.51 20.20 -4.48
CA LEU A 339 15.23 18.94 -4.27
C LEU A 339 16.38 19.14 -3.30
N ALA A 340 17.17 20.22 -3.42
CA ALA A 340 18.26 20.54 -2.53
C ALA A 340 17.77 20.78 -1.09
N ARG A 341 16.67 21.50 -0.83
CA ARG A 341 16.10 21.63 0.53
C ARG A 341 15.55 20.31 1.10
N VAL A 342 15.27 19.33 0.25
CA VAL A 342 14.94 17.95 0.65
C VAL A 342 16.21 17.12 0.89
N LEU A 343 17.30 17.42 0.20
CA LEU A 343 18.57 16.68 0.19
C LEU A 343 19.75 17.36 0.91
N SER A 344 19.61 18.59 1.43
CA SER A 344 20.73 19.43 1.84
C SER A 344 21.35 18.97 3.16
N ALA A 345 22.69 18.96 3.22
CA ALA A 345 23.49 18.44 4.33
C ALA A 345 23.11 18.95 5.73
N SER A 346 22.66 20.21 5.88
CA SER A 346 22.21 20.75 7.18
C SER A 346 20.84 20.22 7.61
N ARG A 347 19.93 19.94 6.66
CA ARG A 347 18.70 19.16 6.90
C ARG A 347 18.91 17.67 6.80
N VAL A 348 19.97 17.16 6.19
CA VAL A 348 20.39 15.76 6.26
C VAL A 348 21.07 15.49 7.60
N ALA A 349 21.70 16.49 8.22
CA ALA A 349 22.15 16.50 9.62
C ALA A 349 20.99 16.70 10.60
N GLN A 350 19.97 17.50 10.24
CA GLN A 350 18.71 17.56 10.98
C GLN A 350 17.81 16.33 10.74
N MET A 351 17.87 15.66 9.57
CA MET A 351 17.30 14.34 9.25
C MET A 351 18.18 13.22 9.81
N ALA A 352 19.41 13.53 10.19
CA ALA A 352 20.21 12.78 11.15
C ALA A 352 19.73 13.01 12.60
N THR A 353 18.50 13.53 12.77
CA THR A 353 17.56 12.90 13.72
C THR A 353 17.11 11.55 13.14
N GLN A 354 18.06 10.61 13.22
CA GLN A 354 18.33 9.37 12.47
C GLN A 354 17.18 8.41 12.09
N PHE A 355 15.91 8.60 12.45
CA PHE A 355 14.89 7.53 12.32
C PHE A 355 13.77 7.78 11.29
N ASN A 356 13.52 9.01 10.86
CA ASN A 356 12.51 9.28 9.81
C ASN A 356 13.00 8.84 8.41
N SER A 357 14.26 9.14 8.08
CA SER A 357 14.89 8.74 6.82
C SER A 357 15.07 7.23 6.72
N LEU A 358 15.51 6.57 7.79
CA LEU A 358 15.62 5.10 7.85
C LEU A 358 14.28 4.41 7.61
N LEU A 359 13.18 4.95 8.11
CA LEU A 359 11.84 4.42 7.83
C LEU A 359 11.49 4.54 6.35
N SER A 360 11.69 5.72 5.75
CA SER A 360 11.45 5.92 4.33
C SER A 360 12.34 5.00 3.47
N ILE A 361 13.62 4.89 3.80
CA ILE A 361 14.59 4.01 3.11
C ILE A 361 14.17 2.54 3.25
N SER A 362 13.85 2.07 4.45
CA SER A 362 13.45 0.68 4.69
C SER A 362 12.15 0.32 3.98
N MET A 363 11.18 1.26 3.94
CA MET A 363 9.92 1.06 3.23
C MET A 363 10.11 1.05 1.72
N VAL A 364 10.90 1.98 1.16
CA VAL A 364 11.27 1.97 -0.25
C VAL A 364 12.02 0.68 -0.59
N PHE A 365 12.92 0.24 0.27
CA PHE A 365 13.65 -1.00 0.09
C PHE A 365 12.74 -2.23 0.09
N LEU A 366 11.79 -2.33 1.03
CA LEU A 366 10.78 -3.39 1.04
C LEU A 366 9.94 -3.39 -0.25
N LEU A 367 9.49 -2.20 -0.69
CA LEU A 367 8.76 -2.06 -1.95
C LEU A 367 9.61 -2.44 -3.16
N LEU A 368 10.89 -2.07 -3.19
CA LEU A 368 11.81 -2.47 -4.26
C LEU A 368 12.03 -3.97 -4.28
N VAL A 369 12.23 -4.62 -3.12
CA VAL A 369 12.35 -6.09 -3.05
C VAL A 369 11.07 -6.75 -3.55
N LEU A 370 9.90 -6.26 -3.15
CA LEU A 370 8.61 -6.77 -3.62
C LEU A 370 8.42 -6.57 -5.13
N ILE A 371 8.74 -5.39 -5.67
CA ILE A 371 8.56 -5.06 -7.09
C ILE A 371 9.58 -5.82 -7.96
N ILE A 372 10.87 -5.80 -7.60
CA ILE A 372 11.94 -6.46 -8.35
C ILE A 372 11.81 -7.97 -8.26
N GLY A 373 11.54 -8.48 -7.05
CA GLY A 373 11.43 -9.92 -6.77
C GLY A 373 10.11 -10.53 -7.23
N GLY A 374 9.03 -9.75 -7.30
CA GLY A 374 7.71 -10.16 -7.77
C GLY A 374 7.38 -9.70 -9.20
N ARG A 375 8.36 -9.21 -9.97
CA ARG A 375 8.09 -8.62 -11.29
C ARG A 375 7.39 -9.57 -12.27
N ASN A 376 7.63 -10.88 -12.15
CA ASN A 376 7.02 -11.89 -13.01
C ASN A 376 5.53 -12.15 -12.64
N ILE A 377 5.07 -11.68 -11.48
CA ILE A 377 3.65 -11.74 -11.09
C ILE A 377 2.81 -10.76 -11.93
N PHE A 378 3.39 -9.65 -12.39
CA PHE A 378 2.72 -8.66 -13.23
C PHE A 378 2.47 -9.16 -14.65
N THR A 379 3.39 -9.97 -15.18
CA THR A 379 3.26 -10.53 -16.54
C THR A 379 2.28 -11.69 -16.58
N GLY A 380 2.03 -12.37 -15.45
CA GLY A 380 0.89 -13.27 -15.21
C GLY A 380 0.80 -14.55 -16.06
N PHE A 381 1.58 -14.67 -17.13
CA PHE A 381 1.36 -15.65 -18.20
C PHE A 381 1.96 -17.04 -17.92
N GLU A 382 2.78 -17.19 -16.88
CA GLU A 382 3.59 -18.42 -16.68
C GLU A 382 3.63 -18.92 -15.22
N SER A 383 2.90 -18.27 -14.33
CA SER A 383 2.87 -18.66 -12.92
C SER A 383 1.88 -19.81 -12.69
N THR A 384 2.19 -20.69 -11.74
CA THR A 384 1.30 -21.76 -11.27
C THR A 384 0.68 -21.42 -9.92
N GLY A 385 -0.18 -22.28 -9.38
CA GLY A 385 -0.77 -22.09 -8.05
C GLY A 385 -1.66 -20.85 -7.98
N GLN A 386 -1.67 -20.20 -6.81
CA GLN A 386 -2.53 -19.03 -6.55
C GLN A 386 -2.06 -17.76 -7.28
N PHE A 387 -0.89 -17.80 -7.93
CA PHE A 387 -0.42 -16.73 -8.82
C PHE A 387 -0.68 -17.02 -10.31
N GLY A 388 -1.35 -18.13 -10.62
CA GLY A 388 -1.61 -18.57 -12.00
C GLY A 388 -2.64 -17.74 -12.75
N ALA A 389 -3.05 -18.27 -13.91
CA ALA A 389 -3.95 -17.59 -14.83
C ALA A 389 -5.28 -17.23 -14.14
N MET A 390 -5.68 -15.98 -14.31
CA MET A 390 -6.92 -15.46 -13.74
C MET A 390 -8.07 -15.65 -14.71
N VAL A 391 -9.20 -16.05 -14.15
CA VAL A 391 -10.49 -16.17 -14.84
C VAL A 391 -11.15 -14.78 -14.88
N SER A 392 -12.08 -14.56 -15.82
CA SER A 392 -12.80 -13.29 -15.88
C SER A 392 -13.65 -13.06 -14.62
N PRO A 393 -13.86 -11.81 -14.17
CA PRO A 393 -14.66 -11.55 -12.97
C PRO A 393 -16.09 -12.10 -13.07
N SER A 394 -16.68 -12.12 -14.27
CA SER A 394 -18.01 -12.68 -14.52
C SER A 394 -18.05 -14.19 -14.38
N GLU A 395 -17.05 -14.89 -14.91
CA GLU A 395 -16.95 -16.35 -14.77
C GLU A 395 -16.72 -16.73 -13.31
N MET A 396 -15.82 -16.06 -12.58
CA MET A 396 -15.61 -16.31 -11.13
C MET A 396 -16.89 -16.07 -10.31
N TRP A 397 -17.66 -15.04 -10.66
CA TRP A 397 -18.96 -14.75 -10.05
C TRP A 397 -19.94 -15.90 -10.30
N HIS A 398 -20.09 -16.34 -11.55
CA HIS A 398 -20.95 -17.46 -11.89
C HIS A 398 -20.49 -18.77 -11.23
N SER A 399 -19.19 -19.03 -11.22
CA SER A 399 -18.54 -20.20 -10.60
C SER A 399 -18.90 -20.28 -9.12
N TYR A 400 -18.78 -19.17 -8.38
CA TYR A 400 -19.13 -19.11 -6.96
C TYR A 400 -20.61 -19.40 -6.67
N PHE A 401 -21.53 -18.81 -7.45
CA PHE A 401 -22.98 -18.99 -7.23
C PHE A 401 -23.55 -20.28 -7.84
N SER A 402 -22.81 -20.95 -8.74
CA SER A 402 -23.24 -22.20 -9.36
C SER A 402 -23.25 -23.40 -8.40
N GLY A 403 -22.48 -23.32 -7.30
CA GLY A 403 -22.26 -24.46 -6.39
C GLY A 403 -21.49 -25.62 -7.02
N TYR A 404 -20.91 -25.40 -8.20
CA TYR A 404 -20.08 -26.37 -8.92
C TYR A 404 -18.61 -25.94 -8.82
N TYR A 405 -17.74 -26.89 -8.51
CA TYR A 405 -16.31 -26.69 -8.44
C TYR A 405 -15.64 -27.60 -9.49
N PRO A 406 -14.94 -27.04 -10.50
CA PRO A 406 -14.53 -27.75 -11.71
C PRO A 406 -13.34 -28.71 -11.53
N GLU A 407 -12.75 -28.79 -10.33
CA GLU A 407 -11.55 -29.59 -10.08
C GLU A 407 -11.79 -31.11 -10.24
N GLY A 408 -10.81 -31.81 -10.83
CA GLY A 408 -10.87 -33.24 -11.05
C GLY A 408 -12.03 -33.60 -11.99
N LEU A 409 -12.94 -34.49 -11.57
CA LEU A 409 -14.16 -34.82 -12.32
C LEU A 409 -15.31 -33.82 -12.12
N GLY A 410 -15.06 -32.75 -11.36
CA GLY A 410 -16.06 -31.80 -10.90
C GLY A 410 -16.75 -32.27 -9.61
N SER A 411 -17.11 -31.31 -8.75
CA SER A 411 -17.77 -31.59 -7.48
C SER A 411 -18.83 -30.54 -7.16
N GLN A 412 -19.86 -30.94 -6.40
CA GLN A 412 -20.97 -30.07 -6.00
C GLN A 412 -20.72 -29.49 -4.60
N TYR A 413 -19.69 -28.67 -4.47
CA TYR A 413 -19.37 -27.99 -3.23
C TYR A 413 -19.36 -26.47 -3.42
N PRO A 414 -19.78 -25.69 -2.41
CA PRO A 414 -19.60 -24.25 -2.43
C PRO A 414 -18.13 -23.91 -2.63
N GLN A 415 -17.84 -22.95 -3.50
CA GLN A 415 -16.47 -22.48 -3.71
C GLN A 415 -16.00 -21.58 -2.56
N SER A 416 -14.69 -21.40 -2.44
CA SER A 416 -14.14 -20.47 -1.45
C SER A 416 -14.66 -19.04 -1.69
N PRO A 417 -15.11 -18.34 -0.62
CA PRO A 417 -15.46 -16.91 -0.68
C PRO A 417 -14.33 -16.00 -1.18
N TYR A 418 -13.09 -16.50 -1.22
CA TYR A 418 -11.98 -15.80 -1.87
C TYR A 418 -12.26 -15.49 -3.35
N MET A 419 -12.91 -16.40 -4.08
CA MET A 419 -13.28 -16.21 -5.48
C MET A 419 -14.25 -15.04 -5.65
N LEU A 420 -15.22 -14.93 -4.74
CA LEU A 420 -16.16 -13.81 -4.70
C LEU A 420 -15.45 -12.48 -4.40
N PHE A 421 -14.46 -12.46 -3.50
CA PHE A 421 -13.71 -11.24 -3.22
C PHE A 421 -12.86 -10.78 -4.41
N LEU A 422 -12.23 -11.73 -5.11
CA LEU A 422 -11.50 -11.43 -6.33
C LEU A 422 -12.42 -10.94 -7.46
N SER A 423 -13.61 -11.53 -7.64
CA SER A 423 -14.56 -11.12 -8.66
C SER A 423 -15.09 -9.70 -8.41
N ILE A 424 -15.47 -9.38 -7.16
CA ILE A 424 -15.90 -8.04 -6.77
C ILE A 424 -14.79 -7.01 -7.02
N GLY A 425 -13.55 -7.33 -6.62
CA GLY A 425 -12.40 -6.49 -6.94
C GLY A 425 -12.24 -6.33 -8.45
N GLY A 426 -12.37 -7.40 -9.22
CA GLY A 426 -12.28 -7.38 -10.68
C GLY A 426 -13.27 -6.40 -11.31
N PHE A 427 -14.53 -6.39 -10.85
CA PHE A 427 -15.53 -5.41 -11.31
C PHE A 427 -15.16 -3.97 -10.96
N ILE A 428 -14.62 -3.72 -9.76
CA ILE A 428 -14.19 -2.37 -9.33
C ILE A 428 -13.01 -1.86 -10.17
N PHE A 429 -12.08 -2.73 -10.55
CA PHE A 429 -10.88 -2.38 -11.32
C PHE A 429 -11.04 -2.61 -12.83
N GLY A 430 -12.25 -2.38 -13.36
CA GLY A 430 -12.50 -2.37 -14.81
C GLY A 430 -12.29 -3.70 -15.52
N GLY A 431 -12.49 -4.82 -14.81
CA GLY A 431 -12.39 -6.18 -15.34
C GLY A 431 -11.04 -6.88 -15.11
N SER A 432 -10.04 -6.21 -14.54
CA SER A 432 -8.70 -6.79 -14.37
C SER A 432 -8.53 -7.56 -13.05
N THR A 433 -8.83 -8.87 -13.06
CA THR A 433 -8.63 -9.78 -11.92
C THR A 433 -7.15 -10.00 -11.58
N SER A 434 -6.27 -9.98 -12.59
CA SER A 434 -4.81 -10.06 -12.41
C SER A 434 -4.23 -8.86 -11.63
N LEU A 435 -4.74 -7.65 -11.88
CA LEU A 435 -4.36 -6.45 -11.13
C LEU A 435 -4.80 -6.56 -9.67
N VAL A 436 -6.04 -7.02 -9.43
CA VAL A 436 -6.59 -7.20 -8.08
C VAL A 436 -5.76 -8.21 -7.28
N ARG A 437 -5.45 -9.37 -7.85
CA ARG A 437 -4.53 -10.34 -7.22
C ARG A 437 -3.22 -9.66 -6.85
N THR A 438 -2.61 -8.95 -7.78
CA THR A 438 -1.32 -8.29 -7.56
C THR A 438 -1.41 -7.27 -6.42
N LEU A 439 -2.48 -6.47 -6.36
CA LEU A 439 -2.70 -5.57 -5.24
C LEU A 439 -2.84 -6.31 -3.91
N VAL A 440 -3.60 -7.42 -3.87
CA VAL A 440 -3.78 -8.23 -2.66
C VAL A 440 -2.46 -8.82 -2.18
N VAL A 441 -1.68 -9.44 -3.07
CA VAL A 441 -0.38 -10.07 -2.75
C VAL A 441 0.56 -9.08 -2.07
N PHE A 442 0.62 -7.83 -2.56
CA PHE A 442 1.49 -6.80 -2.00
C PHE A 442 0.89 -6.11 -0.76
N ALA A 443 -0.44 -6.02 -0.68
CA ALA A 443 -1.13 -5.36 0.43
C ALA A 443 -1.09 -6.18 1.72
N LEU A 444 -1.19 -7.52 1.65
CA LEU A 444 -1.22 -8.40 2.82
C LEU A 444 0.00 -8.23 3.76
N PRO A 445 1.27 -8.34 3.31
CA PRO A 445 2.42 -8.17 4.19
C PRO A 445 2.52 -6.76 4.77
N LEU A 446 2.18 -5.73 3.98
CA LEU A 446 2.18 -4.33 4.44
C LEU A 446 1.10 -4.09 5.49
N ALA A 447 -0.10 -4.64 5.29
CA ALA A 447 -1.20 -4.53 6.24
C ALA A 447 -0.90 -5.28 7.54
N GLY A 448 -0.25 -6.44 7.48
CA GLY A 448 0.26 -7.16 8.67
C GLY A 448 1.26 -6.33 9.46
N LEU A 449 2.25 -5.73 8.78
CA LEU A 449 3.23 -4.81 9.39
C LEU A 449 2.55 -3.62 10.08
N VAL A 450 1.51 -3.04 9.46
CA VAL A 450 0.73 -1.94 10.05
C VAL A 450 0.01 -2.38 11.32
N ALA A 451 -0.54 -3.60 11.37
CA ALA A 451 -1.20 -4.13 12.55
C ALA A 451 -0.22 -4.28 13.72
N ILE A 452 0.96 -4.88 13.50
CA ILE A 452 1.99 -5.04 14.53
C ILE A 452 2.51 -3.65 14.97
N ALA A 453 2.68 -2.71 14.03
CA ALA A 453 3.05 -1.32 14.34
C ALA A 453 2.03 -0.64 15.27
N LYS A 454 0.73 -0.83 15.02
CA LYS A 454 -0.34 -0.31 15.88
C LYS A 454 -0.35 -1.00 17.24
N LEU A 455 -0.25 -2.32 17.26
CA LEU A 455 -0.20 -3.16 18.46
C LEU A 455 0.91 -2.72 19.42
N CYS A 456 2.12 -2.56 18.94
CA CYS A 456 3.24 -2.19 19.81
C CYS A 456 3.27 -0.70 20.13
N SER A 457 2.84 0.18 19.21
CA SER A 457 2.65 1.60 19.55
C SER A 457 1.69 1.76 20.73
N TYR A 458 0.65 0.93 20.76
CA TYR A 458 -0.32 0.87 21.84
C TYR A 458 0.29 0.29 23.13
N PHE A 459 0.90 -0.90 23.10
CA PHE A 459 1.49 -1.54 24.28
C PHE A 459 2.58 -0.71 24.97
N PHE A 460 3.43 -0.04 24.18
CA PHE A 460 4.54 0.74 24.70
C PHE A 460 4.20 2.20 24.96
N GLY A 461 2.97 2.64 24.67
CA GLY A 461 2.54 4.04 24.87
C GLY A 461 3.43 5.02 24.11
N LEU A 462 3.84 4.67 22.87
CA LEU A 462 4.78 5.48 22.11
C LEU A 462 4.13 6.81 21.74
N THR A 463 4.58 7.91 22.33
CA THR A 463 4.10 9.27 22.03
C THR A 463 5.03 9.95 21.00
N ALA A 464 6.34 9.75 21.14
CA ALA A 464 7.35 10.34 20.27
C ALA A 464 7.44 9.65 18.89
N ASN A 465 7.52 10.45 17.82
CA ASN A 465 7.66 9.95 16.44
C ASN A 465 8.95 9.13 16.24
N ARG A 466 10.04 9.49 16.92
CA ARG A 466 11.32 8.75 16.87
C ARG A 466 11.15 7.28 17.26
N GLU A 467 10.42 7.01 18.34
CA GLU A 467 10.22 5.65 18.85
C GLU A 467 9.30 4.84 17.92
N LYS A 468 8.24 5.45 17.40
CA LYS A 468 7.33 4.83 16.42
C LYS A 468 8.05 4.42 15.14
N ASN A 469 9.00 5.24 14.69
CA ASN A 469 9.71 4.96 13.43
C ASN A 469 10.76 3.87 13.58
N ALA A 470 11.53 3.88 14.66
CA ALA A 470 12.45 2.78 14.95
C ALA A 470 11.73 1.44 15.07
N PHE A 471 10.54 1.45 15.67
CA PHE A 471 9.68 0.28 15.73
C PHE A 471 9.32 -0.23 14.33
N ARG A 472 8.86 0.66 13.45
CA ARG A 472 8.50 0.31 12.07
C ARG A 472 9.70 -0.17 11.26
N VAL A 473 10.88 0.44 11.44
CA VAL A 473 12.13 -0.02 10.80
C VAL A 473 12.47 -1.44 11.27
N ALA A 474 12.41 -1.71 12.57
CA ALA A 474 12.69 -3.04 13.13
C ALA A 474 11.73 -4.11 12.60
N LEU A 475 10.44 -3.77 12.45
CA LEU A 475 9.46 -4.66 11.83
C LEU A 475 9.78 -4.96 10.36
N ILE A 476 10.10 -3.91 9.57
CA ILE A 476 10.45 -4.08 8.15
C ILE A 476 11.69 -4.95 8.02
N LEU A 477 12.72 -4.73 8.84
CA LEU A 477 13.92 -5.57 8.87
C LEU A 477 13.63 -7.01 9.28
N SER A 478 12.64 -7.24 10.16
CA SER A 478 12.23 -8.61 10.53
C SER A 478 11.60 -9.34 9.36
N VAL A 479 10.67 -8.68 8.65
CA VAL A 479 10.03 -9.23 7.45
C VAL A 479 11.04 -9.48 6.33
N LEU A 480 12.02 -8.59 6.14
CA LEU A 480 13.06 -8.75 5.14
C LEU A 480 14.13 -9.78 5.53
N GLY A 481 14.43 -9.93 6.82
CA GLY A 481 15.45 -10.85 7.31
C GLY A 481 14.96 -12.30 7.33
N PHE A 482 13.75 -12.55 7.83
CA PHE A 482 13.23 -13.92 7.89
C PHE A 482 12.66 -14.39 6.54
N PRO A 483 12.99 -15.61 6.08
CA PRO A 483 12.58 -16.10 4.75
C PRO A 483 11.10 -16.50 4.65
N PHE A 484 10.34 -16.48 5.75
CA PHE A 484 9.04 -17.17 5.83
C PHE A 484 8.00 -16.68 4.81
N LEU A 485 7.80 -15.36 4.68
CA LEU A 485 6.88 -14.79 3.68
C LEU A 485 7.40 -14.97 2.25
N TRP A 486 8.71 -15.00 2.07
CA TRP A 486 9.34 -15.09 0.75
C TRP A 486 9.30 -16.51 0.20
N ASN A 487 9.29 -17.51 1.08
CA ASN A 487 9.05 -18.91 0.70
C ASN A 487 7.65 -19.10 0.09
N ASP A 488 6.64 -18.35 0.53
CA ASP A 488 5.30 -18.35 -0.10
C ASP A 488 5.35 -17.83 -1.54
N PHE A 489 6.06 -16.71 -1.74
CA PHE A 489 6.28 -16.17 -3.09
C PHE A 489 6.98 -17.19 -4.00
N SER A 490 7.99 -17.91 -3.48
CA SER A 490 8.69 -18.94 -4.25
C SER A 490 7.81 -20.15 -4.58
N LYS A 491 6.79 -20.44 -3.76
CA LYS A 491 5.83 -21.53 -3.98
C LYS A 491 4.60 -21.10 -4.80
N ASN A 492 4.53 -19.85 -5.26
CA ASN A 492 3.35 -19.26 -5.87
C ASN A 492 2.07 -19.35 -5.01
N SER A 493 2.21 -19.16 -3.69
CA SER A 493 1.08 -19.17 -2.74
C SER A 493 0.94 -17.83 -2.01
N ILE A 494 -0.30 -17.52 -1.61
CA ILE A 494 -0.68 -16.36 -0.80
C ILE A 494 -1.12 -16.75 0.62
N SER A 495 -1.14 -18.05 0.93
CA SER A 495 -1.72 -18.58 2.17
C SER A 495 -1.00 -18.11 3.44
N GLY A 496 0.32 -18.12 3.48
CA GLY A 496 1.10 -17.62 4.62
C GLY A 496 1.13 -16.09 4.68
N LEU A 497 1.10 -15.38 3.54
CA LEU A 497 0.86 -13.92 3.51
C LEU A 497 -0.47 -13.56 4.19
N ALA A 498 -1.53 -14.30 3.87
CA ALA A 498 -2.84 -14.14 4.51
C ALA A 498 -2.78 -14.51 6.01
N ALA A 499 -2.06 -15.58 6.37
CA ALA A 499 -1.88 -15.97 7.76
C ALA A 499 -1.16 -14.91 8.61
N PHE A 500 -0.08 -14.32 8.09
CA PHE A 500 0.62 -13.21 8.73
C PHE A 500 -0.28 -11.99 8.89
N PHE A 501 -1.03 -11.61 7.85
CA PHE A 501 -2.01 -10.53 7.91
C PHE A 501 -3.06 -10.79 9.00
N THR A 502 -3.72 -11.95 8.95
CA THR A 502 -4.84 -12.30 9.82
C THR A 502 -4.41 -12.37 11.27
N PHE A 503 -3.32 -13.08 11.56
CA PHE A 503 -2.86 -13.24 12.93
C PHE A 503 -2.35 -11.91 13.54
N SER A 504 -1.68 -11.08 12.75
CA SER A 504 -1.24 -9.75 13.19
C SER A 504 -2.39 -8.83 13.58
N TRP A 505 -3.45 -8.78 12.76
CA TRP A 505 -4.64 -7.98 13.05
C TRP A 505 -5.50 -8.57 14.17
N LEU A 506 -5.55 -9.91 14.28
CA LEU A 506 -6.26 -10.60 15.36
C LEU A 506 -5.67 -10.25 16.73
N LEU A 507 -4.34 -10.26 16.86
CA LEU A 507 -3.66 -9.82 18.10
C LEU A 507 -3.94 -8.35 18.43
N TYR A 508 -3.94 -7.48 17.41
CA TYR A 508 -4.28 -6.06 17.59
C TYR A 508 -5.71 -5.85 18.10
N PHE A 509 -6.70 -6.54 17.54
CA PHE A 509 -8.07 -6.41 18.00
C PHE A 509 -8.32 -7.07 19.36
N MET A 510 -7.69 -8.22 19.63
CA MET A 510 -7.76 -8.90 20.93
C MET A 510 -7.29 -7.99 22.06
N THR A 511 -6.15 -7.32 21.89
CA THR A 511 -5.59 -6.44 22.93
C THR A 511 -6.47 -5.24 23.22
N LYS A 512 -7.11 -4.68 22.18
CA LYS A 512 -8.12 -3.63 22.34
C LYS A 512 -9.42 -4.11 22.98
N PHE A 513 -9.81 -5.36 22.74
CA PHE A 513 -10.96 -5.96 23.38
C PHE A 513 -10.70 -6.18 24.88
N LEU A 514 -9.54 -6.74 25.24
CA LEU A 514 -9.17 -6.99 26.64
C LEU A 514 -9.05 -5.70 27.46
N GLU A 515 -8.45 -4.63 26.88
CA GLU A 515 -8.40 -3.30 27.50
C GLU A 515 -9.80 -2.79 27.84
N PHE A 516 -10.72 -2.83 26.88
CA PHE A 516 -12.09 -2.38 27.08
C PHE A 516 -12.78 -3.15 28.21
N MET A 517 -12.64 -4.48 28.22
CA MET A 517 -13.23 -5.33 29.25
C MET A 517 -12.61 -5.15 30.65
N SER A 518 -11.40 -4.59 30.73
CA SER A 518 -10.71 -4.28 31.98
C SER A 518 -10.97 -2.86 32.51
N SER A 519 -11.56 -1.98 31.68
CA SER A 519 -11.81 -0.59 32.07
C SER A 519 -13.14 -0.47 32.82
N GLU A 520 -13.12 0.09 34.03
CA GLU A 520 -14.32 0.41 34.82
C GLU A 520 -15.11 1.63 34.27
N THR A 521 -14.64 2.25 33.18
CA THR A 521 -15.23 3.49 32.68
C THR A 521 -16.47 3.24 31.80
N LYS A 522 -17.54 4.02 32.06
CA LYS A 522 -18.81 4.04 31.31
C LYS A 522 -18.60 4.59 29.89
N LEU A 523 -18.04 3.81 28.96
CA LEU A 523 -18.05 4.12 27.53
C LEU A 523 -18.95 3.15 26.76
N SER A 524 -19.71 3.73 25.82
CA SER A 524 -20.64 3.12 24.84
C SER A 524 -20.80 1.59 24.88
N ARG A 525 -22.04 1.12 25.13
CA ARG A 525 -22.45 -0.30 25.08
C ARG A 525 -22.01 -1.07 23.82
N ASN A 526 -21.71 -0.38 22.70
CA ASN A 526 -21.42 -1.02 21.41
C ASN A 526 -19.91 -1.14 21.08
N ALA A 527 -19.02 -0.58 21.91
CA ALA A 527 -17.58 -0.63 21.68
C ALA A 527 -16.96 -2.05 21.65
N PRO A 528 -17.33 -3.02 22.52
CA PRO A 528 -16.73 -4.36 22.51
C PRO A 528 -17.19 -5.15 21.28
N PHE A 529 -18.46 -4.98 20.89
CA PHE A 529 -19.03 -5.61 19.70
C PHE A 529 -18.27 -5.18 18.44
N LYS A 530 -17.96 -3.88 18.27
CA LYS A 530 -17.16 -3.38 17.14
C LYS A 530 -15.74 -3.97 17.07
N LYS A 531 -15.14 -4.35 18.20
CA LYS A 531 -13.79 -4.97 18.23
C LYS A 531 -13.83 -6.47 17.96
N LEU A 532 -14.90 -7.13 18.41
CA LEU A 532 -15.17 -8.52 18.09
C LEU A 532 -15.48 -8.70 16.60
N THR A 533 -16.36 -7.87 16.04
CA THR A 533 -16.70 -7.91 14.61
C THR A 533 -15.48 -7.67 13.71
N GLY A 534 -14.60 -6.73 14.09
CA GLY A 534 -13.33 -6.53 13.39
C GLY A 534 -12.45 -7.79 13.36
N GLY A 535 -12.37 -8.52 14.48
CA GLY A 535 -11.67 -9.81 14.55
C GLY A 535 -12.32 -10.89 13.69
N VAL A 536 -13.65 -11.03 13.75
CA VAL A 536 -14.43 -11.98 12.94
C VAL A 536 -14.19 -11.77 11.44
N ILE A 537 -14.27 -10.53 10.97
CA ILE A 537 -14.07 -10.19 9.55
C ILE A 537 -12.64 -10.54 9.10
N VAL A 538 -11.63 -10.23 9.92
CA VAL A 538 -10.23 -10.53 9.59
C VAL A 538 -9.96 -12.04 9.54
N VAL A 539 -10.53 -12.81 10.46
CA VAL A 539 -10.42 -14.27 10.44
C VAL A 539 -11.17 -14.85 9.24
N ALA A 540 -12.34 -14.32 8.89
CA ALA A 540 -13.10 -14.79 7.73
C ALA A 540 -12.37 -14.53 6.40
N ILE A 541 -11.84 -13.32 6.21
CA ILE A 541 -11.05 -12.97 5.00
C ILE A 541 -9.77 -13.81 4.92
N GLY A 542 -9.07 -13.97 6.06
CA GLY A 542 -7.88 -14.81 6.10
C GLY A 542 -8.18 -16.27 5.76
N SER A 543 -9.24 -16.80 6.36
CA SER A 543 -9.61 -18.20 6.24
C SER A 543 -10.18 -18.55 4.87
N SER A 544 -10.79 -17.59 4.16
CA SER A 544 -11.20 -17.83 2.77
C SER A 544 -9.99 -18.05 1.84
N ILE A 545 -8.86 -17.41 2.12
CA ILE A 545 -7.60 -17.63 1.38
C ILE A 545 -6.86 -18.87 1.93
N CYS A 546 -6.81 -19.01 3.25
CA CYS A 546 -6.05 -20.04 3.95
C CYS A 546 -6.95 -20.78 4.96
N PRO A 547 -7.62 -21.86 4.53
CA PRO A 547 -8.61 -22.56 5.34
C PRO A 547 -8.07 -23.09 6.69
N SER A 548 -6.79 -23.45 6.74
CA SER A 548 -6.12 -23.97 7.95
C SER A 548 -6.11 -22.97 9.12
N LEU A 549 -6.33 -21.67 8.88
CA LEU A 549 -6.43 -20.67 9.95
C LEU A 549 -7.59 -20.94 10.92
N LEU A 550 -8.68 -21.58 10.45
CA LEU A 550 -9.82 -21.95 11.29
C LEU A 550 -9.45 -22.98 12.37
N LEU A 551 -8.36 -23.72 12.20
CA LEU A 551 -7.83 -24.67 13.18
C LEU A 551 -6.63 -24.12 13.94
N LEU A 552 -5.71 -23.46 13.25
CA LEU A 552 -4.50 -22.92 13.88
C LEU A 552 -4.83 -21.85 14.93
N ILE A 553 -5.83 -21.00 14.71
CA ILE A 553 -6.20 -19.94 15.67
C ILE A 553 -6.70 -20.54 17.00
N PRO A 554 -7.67 -21.48 17.04
CA PRO A 554 -8.03 -22.20 18.26
C PRO A 554 -6.85 -22.88 18.95
N MET A 555 -5.95 -23.54 18.21
CA MET A 555 -4.81 -24.23 18.80
C MET A 555 -3.83 -23.27 19.49
N ILE A 556 -3.62 -22.08 18.94
CA ILE A 556 -2.77 -21.04 19.56
C ILE A 556 -3.48 -20.36 20.74
N SER A 557 -4.81 -20.35 20.74
CA SER A 557 -5.60 -19.66 21.78
C SER A 557 -5.37 -20.24 23.18
N ILE A 558 -5.18 -21.55 23.30
CA ILE A 558 -4.96 -22.25 24.58
C ILE A 558 -3.64 -21.85 25.24
N PRO A 559 -2.46 -22.06 24.62
CA PRO A 559 -1.18 -21.69 25.24
C PRO A 559 -1.08 -20.19 25.51
N LEU A 560 -1.64 -19.36 24.62
CA LEU A 560 -1.67 -17.91 24.83
C LEU A 560 -2.56 -17.53 26.02
N ALA A 561 -3.75 -18.13 26.16
CA ALA A 561 -4.65 -17.90 27.28
C ALA A 561 -4.08 -18.39 28.61
N ILE A 562 -3.42 -19.55 28.63
CA ILE A 562 -2.74 -20.09 29.82
C ILE A 562 -1.66 -19.11 30.29
N TRP A 563 -0.84 -18.61 29.37
CA TRP A 563 0.18 -17.63 29.75
C TRP A 563 -0.42 -16.30 30.21
N ILE A 564 -1.46 -15.77 29.54
CA ILE A 564 -2.15 -14.55 29.98
C ILE A 564 -2.75 -14.76 31.39
N ALA A 565 -3.31 -15.95 31.66
CA ALA A 565 -3.86 -16.32 32.96
C ALA A 565 -2.78 -16.29 34.05
N PHE A 566 -1.62 -16.88 33.77
CA PHE A 566 -0.50 -16.93 34.70
C PHE A 566 0.12 -15.54 34.93
N ARG A 567 0.23 -14.72 33.88
CA ARG A 567 0.94 -13.43 33.95
C ARG A 567 0.10 -12.30 34.54
N PHE A 568 -1.20 -12.30 34.30
CA PHE A 568 -2.11 -11.21 34.68
C PHE A 568 -3.19 -11.68 35.64
N SER A 569 -4.15 -12.45 35.15
CA SER A 569 -5.23 -13.03 35.95
C SER A 569 -5.97 -14.10 35.16
N LEU A 570 -6.53 -15.09 35.86
CA LEU A 570 -7.34 -16.15 35.25
C LEU A 570 -8.48 -15.59 34.38
N GLN A 571 -9.12 -14.51 34.84
CA GLN A 571 -10.18 -13.83 34.07
C GLN A 571 -9.67 -13.25 32.75
N SER A 572 -8.47 -12.65 32.72
CA SER A 572 -7.87 -12.12 31.49
C SER A 572 -7.53 -13.23 30.51
N GLY A 573 -7.03 -14.36 31.02
CA GLY A 573 -6.78 -15.56 30.23
C GLY A 573 -8.06 -16.11 29.60
N LEU A 574 -9.11 -16.33 30.41
CA LEU A 574 -10.42 -16.79 29.92
C LEU A 574 -11.02 -15.83 28.89
N ARG A 575 -10.95 -14.51 29.11
CA ARG A 575 -11.44 -13.50 28.15
C ARG A 575 -10.68 -13.56 26.81
N SER A 576 -9.37 -13.79 26.85
CA SER A 576 -8.56 -13.93 25.62
C SER A 576 -8.92 -15.21 24.85
N LEU A 577 -9.15 -16.31 25.56
CA LEU A 577 -9.61 -17.58 25.00
C LEU A 577 -10.99 -17.42 24.35
N CYS A 578 -11.95 -16.86 25.09
CA CYS A 578 -13.30 -16.59 24.58
C CYS A 578 -13.27 -15.68 23.36
N TYR A 579 -12.41 -14.64 23.33
CA TYR A 579 -12.28 -13.77 22.17
C TYR A 579 -11.84 -14.54 20.92
N LEU A 580 -10.73 -15.30 21.01
CA LEU A 580 -10.18 -16.03 19.88
C LEU A 580 -11.14 -17.13 19.37
N LEU A 581 -11.79 -17.86 20.28
CA LEU A 581 -12.80 -18.85 19.91
C LEU A 581 -14.03 -18.19 19.27
N SER A 582 -14.51 -17.07 19.82
CA SER A 582 -15.63 -16.32 19.24
C SER A 582 -15.33 -15.76 17.86
N THR A 583 -14.11 -15.27 17.63
CA THR A 583 -13.72 -14.78 16.30
C THR A 583 -13.65 -15.92 15.28
N THR A 584 -13.20 -17.10 15.70
CA THR A 584 -13.16 -18.30 14.84
C THR A 584 -14.57 -18.78 14.52
N ILE A 585 -15.45 -18.89 15.52
CA ILE A 585 -16.85 -19.30 15.33
C ILE A 585 -17.63 -18.29 14.49
N GLY A 586 -17.46 -16.99 14.78
CA GLY A 586 -18.06 -15.94 13.96
C GLY A 586 -17.59 -15.99 12.51
N ALA A 587 -16.32 -16.33 12.26
CA ALA A 587 -15.81 -16.52 10.92
C ALA A 587 -16.39 -17.79 10.25
N LEU A 588 -16.52 -18.90 10.98
CA LEU A 588 -17.19 -20.11 10.49
C LEU A 588 -18.63 -19.80 10.05
N ILE A 589 -19.38 -19.05 10.86
CA ILE A 589 -20.76 -18.65 10.54
C ILE A 589 -20.80 -17.74 9.31
N LEU A 590 -19.91 -16.74 9.24
CA LEU A 590 -19.87 -15.78 8.13
C LEU A 590 -19.51 -16.45 6.80
N LEU A 591 -18.74 -17.54 6.86
CA LEU A 591 -18.28 -18.30 5.69
C LEU A 591 -19.21 -19.46 5.31
N LEU A 592 -20.41 -19.56 5.91
CA LEU A 592 -21.39 -20.56 5.49
C LEU A 592 -21.88 -20.28 4.05
N PRO A 593 -22.14 -21.34 3.25
CA PRO A 593 -22.03 -22.76 3.59
C PRO A 593 -20.63 -23.36 3.41
N TRP A 594 -19.65 -22.61 2.88
CA TRP A 594 -18.31 -23.13 2.56
C TRP A 594 -17.55 -23.68 3.77
N SER A 595 -17.63 -23.00 4.92
CA SER A 595 -16.99 -23.46 6.16
C SER A 595 -17.47 -24.81 6.66
N PHE A 596 -18.67 -25.24 6.28
CA PHE A 596 -19.20 -26.54 6.67
C PHE A 596 -18.49 -27.69 5.94
N GLU A 597 -18.18 -27.51 4.67
CA GLU A 597 -17.40 -28.49 3.90
C GLU A 597 -15.95 -28.55 4.36
N VAL A 598 -15.41 -27.41 4.81
CA VAL A 598 -14.13 -27.37 5.52
C VAL A 598 -14.18 -28.25 6.77
N ILE A 599 -15.22 -28.15 7.60
CA ILE A 599 -15.38 -29.00 8.80
C ILE A 599 -15.54 -30.48 8.43
N ARG A 600 -16.35 -30.81 7.42
CA ARG A 600 -16.54 -32.18 6.95
C ARG A 600 -15.27 -32.82 6.39
N ALA A 601 -14.42 -32.03 5.75
CA ALA A 601 -13.12 -32.51 5.29
C ALA A 601 -12.28 -33.01 6.47
N ILE A 602 -12.25 -32.27 7.58
CA ILE A 602 -11.52 -32.62 8.81
C ILE A 602 -12.03 -33.95 9.39
N ASP A 603 -13.35 -34.10 9.49
CA ASP A 603 -14.00 -35.27 10.09
C ASP A 603 -13.71 -36.56 9.32
N ASN A 604 -13.60 -36.46 7.99
CA ASN A 604 -13.23 -37.57 7.09
C ASN A 604 -11.72 -37.87 7.06
N GLY A 605 -10.92 -37.30 7.97
CA GLY A 605 -9.46 -37.47 8.01
C GLY A 605 -8.72 -36.75 6.87
N SER A 606 -9.40 -35.87 6.14
CA SER A 606 -8.81 -35.03 5.08
C SER A 606 -8.51 -33.65 5.67
N LEU A 607 -7.30 -33.50 6.20
CA LEU A 607 -6.89 -32.24 6.84
C LEU A 607 -7.03 -31.05 5.88
N VAL A 608 -7.71 -30.02 6.38
CA VAL A 608 -8.10 -28.81 5.66
C VAL A 608 -6.89 -27.98 5.25
N GLY A 609 -6.80 -27.64 3.95
CA GLY A 609 -5.86 -26.65 3.45
C GLY A 609 -4.39 -27.07 3.43
N GLY A 610 -4.05 -28.20 4.06
CA GLY A 610 -2.88 -28.97 3.71
C GLY A 610 -3.24 -29.89 2.54
N ASN A 611 -2.51 -29.81 1.44
CA ASN A 611 -2.37 -31.01 0.62
C ASN A 611 -1.96 -32.16 1.57
N LYS A 612 -2.19 -33.44 1.24
CA LYS A 612 -1.61 -34.60 1.97
C LYS A 612 -0.06 -34.64 1.85
N VAL A 613 0.58 -33.48 2.00
CA VAL A 613 1.93 -33.10 1.63
C VAL A 613 2.74 -33.03 2.90
N PHE A 614 3.82 -33.79 2.88
CA PHE A 614 4.78 -34.08 3.95
C PHE A 614 4.39 -35.17 4.95
N VAL A 615 4.57 -36.43 4.51
CA VAL A 615 4.96 -37.56 5.39
C VAL A 615 6.46 -37.89 5.16
N GLY A 616 7.27 -36.85 4.98
CA GLY A 616 8.72 -36.97 5.15
C GLY A 616 9.05 -36.50 6.56
N LYS A 617 9.79 -37.29 7.35
CA LYS A 617 10.28 -36.84 8.66
C LYS A 617 11.16 -35.60 8.43
N LEU A 618 10.65 -34.42 8.82
CA LEU A 618 11.42 -33.18 8.82
C LEU A 618 12.57 -33.33 9.82
N SER A 619 13.75 -32.84 9.43
CA SER A 619 14.87 -32.75 10.36
C SER A 619 14.57 -31.73 11.46
N LEU A 620 15.25 -31.85 12.61
CA LEU A 620 15.11 -30.88 13.71
C LEU A 620 15.38 -29.44 13.24
N ILE A 621 16.35 -29.24 12.33
CA ILE A 621 16.64 -27.90 11.81
C ILE A 621 15.51 -27.39 10.92
N ASP A 622 14.86 -28.25 10.12
CA ASP A 622 13.71 -27.88 9.31
C ASP A 622 12.51 -27.47 10.17
N ILE A 623 12.31 -28.12 11.31
CA ILE A 623 11.23 -27.74 12.24
C ILE A 623 11.50 -26.37 12.84
N VAL A 624 12.74 -26.11 13.28
CA VAL A 624 13.13 -24.82 13.85
C VAL A 624 13.03 -23.69 12.83
N THR A 625 13.41 -23.96 11.57
CA THR A 625 13.35 -22.98 10.47
C THR A 625 12.03 -22.97 9.70
N PHE A 626 11.00 -23.69 10.18
CA PHE A 626 9.67 -23.78 9.56
C PHE A 626 9.66 -24.26 8.09
N GLY A 627 10.37 -25.34 7.82
CA GLY A 627 10.32 -26.14 6.60
C GLY A 627 11.55 -25.99 5.69
N PRO A 628 11.58 -26.72 4.57
CA PRO A 628 12.61 -26.57 3.55
C PRO A 628 12.51 -25.19 2.90
N SER A 629 13.46 -24.32 3.19
CA SER A 629 13.52 -22.97 2.64
C SER A 629 14.06 -22.98 1.20
N GLN A 630 13.28 -22.49 0.24
CA GLN A 630 13.77 -22.21 -1.12
C GLN A 630 14.43 -20.83 -1.20
N VAL A 631 13.94 -19.90 -0.38
CA VAL A 631 14.51 -18.57 -0.15
C VAL A 631 15.22 -18.59 1.19
N GLY A 632 16.47 -18.19 1.24
CA GLY A 632 17.26 -18.20 2.47
C GLY A 632 18.15 -19.43 2.63
N VAL A 633 19.04 -19.33 3.62
CA VAL A 633 19.99 -20.40 3.95
C VAL A 633 19.63 -20.93 5.33
N LYS A 634 19.30 -22.22 5.44
CA LYS A 634 18.75 -22.84 6.67
C LYS A 634 19.57 -22.52 7.92
N TRP A 635 20.90 -22.67 7.85
CA TRP A 635 21.76 -22.39 9.00
C TRP A 635 21.74 -20.91 9.40
N MET A 636 21.61 -19.98 8.45
CA MET A 636 21.50 -18.55 8.76
C MET A 636 20.17 -18.24 9.43
N THR A 637 19.06 -18.86 8.97
CA THR A 637 17.75 -18.72 9.64
C THR A 637 17.78 -19.29 11.05
N PHE A 638 18.46 -20.42 11.25
CA PHE A 638 18.71 -20.98 12.58
C PHE A 638 19.50 -20.02 13.47
N VAL A 639 20.56 -19.39 12.94
CA VAL A 639 21.32 -18.35 13.66
C VAL A 639 20.45 -17.13 13.99
N ALA A 640 19.54 -16.70 13.11
CA ALA A 640 18.61 -15.60 13.37
C ALA A 640 17.59 -15.95 14.47
N VAL A 641 17.08 -17.19 14.47
CA VAL A 641 16.23 -17.71 15.55
C VAL A 641 17.00 -17.70 16.88
N LEU A 642 18.25 -18.19 16.91
CA LEU A 642 19.08 -18.13 18.12
C LEU A 642 19.36 -16.69 18.57
N ALA A 643 19.67 -15.79 17.63
CA ALA A 643 19.89 -14.38 17.92
C ALA A 643 18.63 -13.72 18.51
N SER A 644 17.43 -14.19 18.16
CA SER A 644 16.17 -13.69 18.72
C SER A 644 15.91 -14.10 20.18
N VAL A 645 16.71 -15.02 20.74
CA VAL A 645 16.67 -15.40 22.17
C VAL A 645 17.38 -14.36 23.04
N LEU A 646 18.47 -13.76 22.52
CA LEU A 646 19.32 -12.82 23.25
C LEU A 646 18.56 -11.63 23.89
N PRO A 647 17.54 -11.04 23.25
CA PRO A 647 16.73 -9.98 23.86
C PRO A 647 16.03 -10.34 25.17
N ILE A 648 15.79 -11.62 25.48
CA ILE A 648 15.22 -12.06 26.77
C ILE A 648 16.06 -11.55 27.94
N PHE A 649 17.38 -11.62 27.81
CA PHE A 649 18.32 -11.25 28.87
C PHE A 649 18.45 -9.74 29.09
N VAL A 650 17.87 -8.92 28.19
CA VAL A 650 17.95 -7.46 28.23
C VAL A 650 16.58 -6.83 28.52
N ALA A 651 15.48 -7.48 28.15
CA ALA A 651 14.14 -6.94 28.29
C ALA A 651 13.68 -6.76 29.75
N ARG A 652 13.01 -5.63 30.05
CA ARG A 652 12.45 -5.32 31.37
C ARG A 652 10.98 -4.87 31.28
N ARG A 653 10.21 -5.12 32.35
CA ARG A 653 8.83 -4.66 32.55
C ARG A 653 7.91 -5.00 31.36
N LYS A 654 7.23 -4.00 30.76
CA LYS A 654 6.28 -4.17 29.64
C LYS A 654 6.92 -4.79 28.39
N ARG A 655 8.23 -4.65 28.18
CA ARG A 655 8.93 -5.29 27.03
C ARG A 655 9.05 -6.79 27.19
N LEU A 656 9.29 -7.26 28.42
CA LEU A 656 9.36 -8.69 28.70
C LEU A 656 8.03 -9.36 28.38
N VAL A 657 6.90 -8.71 28.69
CA VAL A 657 5.55 -9.20 28.34
C VAL A 657 5.37 -9.38 26.83
N VAL A 658 5.74 -8.38 26.01
CA VAL A 658 5.60 -8.46 24.54
C VAL A 658 6.53 -9.52 23.95
N LEU A 659 7.72 -9.67 24.53
CA LEU A 659 8.68 -10.67 24.15
C LEU A 659 8.20 -12.09 24.50
N GLU A 660 7.64 -12.29 25.71
CA GLU A 660 7.02 -13.54 26.14
C GLU A 660 5.88 -13.94 25.20
N ILE A 661 4.99 -13.01 24.82
CA ILE A 661 3.93 -13.25 23.81
C ILE A 661 4.53 -13.74 22.49
N GLY A 662 5.58 -13.05 22.00
CA GLY A 662 6.26 -13.43 20.77
C GLY A 662 6.79 -14.87 20.82
N TRP A 663 7.43 -15.26 21.93
CA TRP A 663 7.94 -16.61 22.12
C TRP A 663 6.86 -17.67 22.29
N ILE A 664 5.73 -17.35 22.92
CA ILE A 664 4.59 -18.28 23.03
C ILE A 664 4.02 -18.58 21.66
N ILE A 665 3.91 -17.57 20.79
CA ILE A 665 3.47 -17.77 19.40
C ILE A 665 4.45 -18.69 18.67
N VAL A 666 5.76 -18.40 18.73
CA VAL A 666 6.81 -19.20 18.07
C VAL A 666 6.83 -20.64 18.61
N ALA A 667 6.82 -20.82 19.93
CA ALA A 667 6.81 -22.13 20.58
C ALA A 667 5.54 -22.94 20.25
N SER A 668 4.38 -22.27 20.17
CA SER A 668 3.14 -22.91 19.73
C SER A 668 3.26 -23.41 18.29
N MET A 669 3.87 -22.61 17.41
CA MET A 669 4.12 -23.03 16.01
C MET A 669 5.11 -24.19 15.91
N TRP A 670 6.16 -24.22 16.73
CA TRP A 670 7.05 -25.39 16.81
C TRP A 670 6.34 -26.63 17.33
N LEU A 671 5.49 -26.48 18.37
CA LEU A 671 4.72 -27.60 18.90
C LEU A 671 3.78 -28.17 17.83
N ILE A 672 3.04 -27.32 17.11
CA ILE A 672 2.17 -27.75 16.00
C ILE A 672 2.99 -28.42 14.90
N GLY A 673 4.14 -27.85 14.53
CA GLY A 673 5.05 -28.44 13.55
C GLY A 673 5.59 -29.82 13.98
N LEU A 674 5.91 -29.99 15.27
CA LEU A 674 6.34 -31.27 15.85
C LEU A 674 5.22 -32.30 15.84
N MET A 675 4.01 -31.92 16.26
CA MET A 675 2.83 -32.78 16.27
C MET A 675 2.48 -33.25 14.85
N GLN A 676 2.55 -32.34 13.87
CA GLN A 676 2.40 -32.65 12.45
C GLN A 676 3.47 -33.62 11.96
N ASN A 677 4.75 -33.39 12.32
CA ASN A 677 5.86 -34.28 11.94
C ASN A 677 5.77 -35.68 12.56
N GLN A 678 5.15 -35.80 13.74
CA GLN A 678 4.87 -37.09 14.39
C GLN A 678 3.62 -37.79 13.83
N GLY A 679 2.89 -37.16 12.90
CA GLY A 679 1.69 -37.74 12.30
C GLY A 679 0.48 -37.79 13.22
N ILE A 680 0.46 -37.01 14.32
CA ILE A 680 -0.63 -37.01 15.31
C ILE A 680 -1.99 -36.71 14.68
N PHE A 681 -2.00 -35.89 13.63
CA PHE A 681 -3.22 -35.49 12.93
C PHE A 681 -3.61 -36.43 11.77
N GLY A 682 -2.85 -37.50 11.50
CA GLY A 682 -3.05 -38.35 10.33
C GLY A 682 -2.58 -37.73 9.00
N GLY A 683 -1.94 -36.56 9.04
CA GLY A 683 -1.38 -35.83 7.89
C GLY A 683 -0.91 -34.42 8.24
N ALA A 684 -0.64 -33.59 7.22
CA ALA A 684 -0.23 -32.20 7.40
C ALA A 684 -1.43 -31.27 7.66
N LEU A 685 -1.45 -30.62 8.83
CA LEU A 685 -2.51 -29.67 9.21
C LEU A 685 -2.44 -28.38 8.40
N ALA A 686 -1.23 -27.90 8.11
CA ALA A 686 -0.99 -26.73 7.29
C ALA A 686 0.36 -26.84 6.56
N ASP A 687 0.54 -26.07 5.48
CA ASP A 687 1.85 -25.91 4.86
C ASP A 687 2.84 -25.30 5.90
N PRO A 688 4.07 -25.85 6.05
CA PRO A 688 5.12 -25.25 6.86
C PRO A 688 5.32 -23.74 6.68
N THR A 689 5.06 -23.18 5.49
CA THR A 689 5.18 -21.73 5.27
C THR A 689 4.07 -20.92 5.93
N VAL A 690 2.87 -21.49 6.08
CA VAL A 690 1.76 -20.89 6.85
C VAL A 690 2.13 -20.85 8.33
N ILE A 691 2.65 -21.96 8.87
CA ILE A 691 3.12 -22.07 10.25
C ILE A 691 4.25 -21.06 10.51
N GLY A 692 5.23 -20.98 9.60
CA GLY A 692 6.33 -20.01 9.66
C GLY A 692 5.89 -18.56 9.55
N SER A 693 4.85 -18.26 8.77
CA SER A 693 4.31 -16.90 8.62
C SER A 693 3.54 -16.43 9.86
N ILE A 694 2.87 -17.33 10.58
CA ILE A 694 2.31 -17.03 11.91
C ILE A 694 3.46 -16.80 12.91
N ALA A 695 4.48 -17.66 12.90
CA ALA A 695 5.67 -17.50 13.75
C ALA A 695 6.41 -16.17 13.49
N LEU A 696 6.42 -15.68 12.25
CA LEU A 696 6.98 -14.37 11.89
C LEU A 696 6.32 -13.23 12.67
N THR A 697 5.02 -13.34 12.98
CA THR A 697 4.33 -12.35 13.82
C THR A 697 4.98 -12.30 15.21
N GLY A 698 5.33 -13.47 15.78
CA GLY A 698 6.07 -13.58 17.03
C GLY A 698 7.48 -13.01 16.95
N PHE A 699 8.25 -13.35 15.91
CA PHE A 699 9.59 -12.79 15.69
C PHE A 699 9.56 -11.27 15.49
N CYS A 700 8.58 -10.74 14.77
CA CYS A 700 8.37 -9.29 14.63
C CYS A 700 8.19 -8.61 15.99
N LEU A 701 7.40 -9.21 16.90
CA LEU A 701 7.23 -8.69 18.27
C LEU A 701 8.55 -8.72 19.06
N ILE A 702 9.31 -9.81 18.97
CA ILE A 702 10.61 -9.98 19.64
C ILE A 702 11.59 -8.92 19.14
N VAL A 703 11.83 -8.83 17.83
CA VAL A 703 12.80 -7.90 17.23
C VAL A 703 12.40 -6.45 17.52
N ALA A 704 11.12 -6.12 17.40
CA ALA A 704 10.68 -4.75 17.59
C ALA A 704 10.67 -4.33 19.07
N SER A 705 10.49 -5.26 20.01
CA SER A 705 10.74 -5.02 21.44
C SER A 705 12.23 -4.78 21.75
N SER A 706 13.12 -5.44 21.00
CA SER A 706 14.57 -5.32 21.11
C SER A 706 15.08 -3.96 20.62
N ALA A 707 14.53 -3.47 19.51
CA ALA A 707 14.83 -2.13 18.99
C ALA A 707 14.44 -1.02 19.99
N LEU A 708 13.36 -1.21 20.76
CA LEU A 708 12.98 -0.26 21.81
C LEU A 708 13.93 -0.30 23.02
N ALA A 709 14.44 -1.48 23.38
CA ALA A 709 15.49 -1.59 24.40
C ALA A 709 16.75 -0.81 23.99
N PHE A 710 17.13 -0.90 22.71
CA PHE A 710 18.24 -0.13 22.15
C PHE A 710 18.02 1.39 22.20
N LEU A 711 16.80 1.87 22.02
CA LEU A 711 16.54 3.32 22.04
C LEU A 711 16.41 3.92 23.43
N LYS A 712 15.80 3.19 24.37
CA LYS A 712 15.45 3.73 25.69
C LYS A 712 16.45 3.41 26.78
N ASP A 713 17.04 2.21 26.76
CA ASP A 713 17.89 1.75 27.86
C ASP A 713 19.39 1.96 27.58
N LEU A 714 19.75 2.10 26.30
CA LEU A 714 21.15 2.23 25.87
C LEU A 714 21.76 3.62 26.14
N PRO A 715 21.02 4.74 26.06
CA PRO A 715 21.55 6.05 26.41
C PRO A 715 21.87 6.24 27.90
N SER A 716 21.30 5.42 28.79
CA SER A 716 21.44 5.55 30.25
C SER A 716 22.52 4.65 30.86
N HIS A 717 23.27 3.90 30.05
CA HIS A 717 24.32 2.98 30.50
C HIS A 717 25.65 3.20 29.76
N ARG A 718 26.77 2.96 30.46
CA ARG A 718 28.12 2.91 29.85
C ARG A 718 28.22 1.72 28.88
N LEU A 719 29.07 1.84 27.86
CA LEU A 719 29.26 0.83 26.82
C LEU A 719 29.60 -0.54 27.44
N GLY A 720 28.80 -1.59 27.16
CA GLY A 720 28.93 -2.91 27.80
C GLY A 720 28.34 -4.05 26.97
N TRP A 721 28.49 -5.31 27.43
CA TRP A 721 28.16 -6.54 26.67
C TRP A 721 26.72 -6.57 26.11
N ARG A 722 25.76 -5.95 26.79
CA ARG A 722 24.35 -5.88 26.33
C ARG A 722 24.17 -5.10 25.03
N GLN A 723 25.01 -4.09 24.78
CA GLN A 723 24.94 -3.27 23.58
C GLN A 723 25.49 -4.03 22.36
N ILE A 724 26.56 -4.80 22.58
CA ILE A 724 27.16 -5.67 21.57
C ILE A 724 26.17 -6.76 21.13
N LEU A 725 25.43 -7.36 22.08
CA LEU A 725 24.41 -8.35 21.75
C LEU A 725 23.29 -7.79 20.86
N LEU A 726 22.78 -6.59 21.15
CA LEU A 726 21.71 -5.97 20.34
C LEU A 726 22.20 -5.57 18.94
N VAL A 727 23.43 -5.07 18.83
CA VAL A 727 24.08 -4.79 17.54
C VAL A 727 24.28 -6.08 16.75
N PHE A 728 24.69 -7.16 17.41
CA PHE A 728 24.81 -8.49 16.81
C PHE A 728 23.47 -8.99 16.26
N CYS A 729 22.37 -8.89 17.03
CA CYS A 729 21.03 -9.27 16.56
C CYS A 729 20.61 -8.52 15.28
N VAL A 730 20.85 -7.20 15.23
CA VAL A 730 20.56 -6.38 14.05
C VAL A 730 21.47 -6.75 12.88
N GLY A 731 22.77 -6.98 13.14
CA GLY A 731 23.72 -7.45 12.14
C GLY A 731 23.34 -8.79 11.52
N VAL A 732 22.84 -9.73 12.33
CA VAL A 732 22.32 -11.03 11.86
C VAL A 732 21.11 -10.83 10.95
N LEU A 733 20.16 -9.96 11.32
CA LEU A 733 18.99 -9.66 10.48
C LEU A 733 19.37 -9.01 9.15
N ILE A 734 20.35 -8.09 9.15
CA ILE A 734 20.86 -7.47 7.93
C ILE A 734 21.57 -8.50 7.06
N ALA A 735 22.42 -9.36 7.64
CA ALA A 735 23.08 -10.44 6.92
C ALA A 735 22.08 -11.41 6.27
N MET A 736 20.95 -11.66 6.94
CA MET A 736 19.87 -12.50 6.43
C MET A 736 19.15 -11.92 5.20
N MET A 737 19.28 -10.62 4.92
CA MET A 737 18.73 -10.01 3.71
C MET A 737 19.51 -10.41 2.46
N GLY A 738 20.77 -10.83 2.57
CA GLY A 738 21.62 -11.24 1.44
C GLY A 738 21.00 -12.38 0.60
N PRO A 739 20.64 -13.52 1.21
CA PRO A 739 19.94 -14.60 0.52
C PRO A 739 18.61 -14.18 -0.13
N LEU A 740 17.85 -13.28 0.51
CA LEU A 740 16.62 -12.73 -0.06
C LEU A 740 16.90 -11.91 -1.32
N LEU A 741 17.91 -11.04 -1.28
CA LEU A 741 18.34 -10.24 -2.43
C LEU A 741 18.86 -11.10 -3.58
N TYR A 742 19.58 -12.18 -3.26
CA TYR A 742 19.98 -13.16 -4.25
C TYR A 742 18.77 -13.82 -4.90
N ALA A 743 17.78 -14.23 -4.10
CA ALA A 743 16.56 -14.85 -4.60
C ALA A 743 15.69 -13.91 -5.43
N SER A 744 15.63 -12.61 -5.09
CA SER A 744 14.81 -11.64 -5.81
C SER A 744 15.34 -11.29 -7.21
N ARG A 745 16.61 -11.61 -7.51
CA ARG A 745 17.26 -11.32 -8.80
C ARG A 745 16.47 -11.86 -10.00
N ASN A 746 15.93 -13.08 -9.91
CA ASN A 746 15.24 -13.73 -11.03
C ASN A 746 13.80 -13.25 -11.25
N GLY A 747 13.25 -12.42 -10.35
CA GLY A 747 11.89 -11.89 -10.47
C GLY A 747 10.77 -12.85 -10.07
N SER A 748 11.12 -14.00 -9.49
CA SER A 748 10.20 -14.99 -8.93
C SER A 748 10.69 -15.56 -7.60
N PHE A 749 11.52 -14.82 -6.86
CA PHE A 749 12.09 -15.25 -5.57
C PHE A 749 12.74 -16.64 -5.59
N ASN A 750 13.59 -16.91 -6.60
CA ASN A 750 14.23 -18.20 -6.81
C ASN A 750 13.24 -19.38 -6.97
N ASN A 751 11.98 -19.10 -7.36
CA ASN A 751 11.08 -20.14 -7.81
C ASN A 751 11.78 -20.91 -8.93
N LYS A 752 11.82 -22.24 -8.80
CA LYS A 752 12.27 -23.16 -9.84
C LYS A 752 11.21 -23.17 -10.94
N ASN A 753 11.06 -22.05 -11.65
CA ASN A 753 10.12 -21.89 -12.74
C ASN A 753 10.42 -22.97 -13.79
N ILE A 754 9.60 -24.01 -13.81
CA ILE A 754 9.39 -24.78 -15.02
C ILE A 754 8.58 -23.84 -15.90
N TYR A 755 9.26 -23.17 -16.83
CA TYR A 755 8.60 -22.40 -17.88
C TYR A 755 7.84 -23.36 -18.77
N TYR A 756 6.64 -23.76 -18.35
CA TYR A 756 5.81 -24.73 -19.04
C TYR A 756 5.58 -24.32 -20.51
N SER A 757 5.52 -23.02 -20.78
CA SER A 757 5.52 -22.41 -22.12
C SER A 757 6.72 -22.79 -23.00
N THR A 758 7.89 -23.00 -22.40
CA THR A 758 9.15 -23.31 -23.09
C THR A 758 9.33 -24.81 -23.31
N TRP A 759 8.80 -25.63 -22.40
CA TRP A 759 9.04 -27.08 -22.40
C TRP A 759 7.87 -27.91 -22.91
N LEU A 760 6.65 -27.37 -22.90
CA LEU A 760 5.45 -28.06 -23.39
C LEU A 760 5.09 -27.64 -24.82
N PRO A 761 4.54 -28.57 -25.63
CA PRO A 761 4.00 -28.25 -26.94
C PRO A 761 2.85 -27.22 -26.86
N PRO A 762 2.69 -26.34 -27.86
CA PRO A 762 1.56 -25.40 -27.93
C PRO A 762 0.18 -26.09 -27.89
N SER A 763 0.10 -27.35 -28.34
CA SER A 763 -1.12 -28.17 -28.30
C SER A 763 -1.58 -28.54 -26.89
N VAL A 764 -0.65 -28.62 -25.93
CA VAL A 764 -0.96 -28.85 -24.50
C VAL A 764 -1.37 -27.55 -23.83
N LEU A 765 -0.80 -26.42 -24.25
CA LEU A 765 -1.01 -25.11 -23.64
C LEU A 765 -2.30 -24.42 -24.12
N SER A 766 -2.80 -24.79 -25.31
CA SER A 766 -4.00 -24.19 -25.90
C SER A 766 -5.26 -24.93 -25.42
N PRO A 767 -6.33 -24.22 -25.03
CA PRO A 767 -7.58 -24.84 -24.62
C PRO A 767 -8.19 -25.64 -25.78
N SER A 768 -8.56 -26.90 -25.53
CA SER A 768 -9.15 -27.77 -26.56
C SER A 768 -10.63 -27.45 -26.74
N PRO A 769 -11.17 -27.37 -27.98
CA PRO A 769 -12.60 -27.28 -28.20
C PRO A 769 -13.30 -28.49 -27.55
N GLY A 770 -14.15 -28.24 -26.55
CA GLY A 770 -14.86 -29.27 -25.78
C GLY A 770 -14.38 -29.49 -24.34
N GLY A 771 -13.20 -28.99 -23.96
CA GLY A 771 -12.65 -29.11 -22.61
C GLY A 771 -11.94 -30.45 -22.37
N SER A 772 -10.62 -30.43 -22.35
CA SER A 772 -9.77 -31.60 -22.12
C SER A 772 -8.97 -31.44 -20.84
N ARG A 773 -8.83 -32.50 -20.04
CA ARG A 773 -8.05 -32.44 -18.80
C ARG A 773 -6.60 -32.83 -19.03
N VAL A 774 -5.71 -32.20 -18.27
CA VAL A 774 -4.29 -32.53 -18.22
C VAL A 774 -4.00 -33.20 -16.87
N LEU A 775 -3.44 -34.41 -16.90
CA LEU A 775 -2.95 -35.10 -15.71
C LEU A 775 -1.46 -34.79 -15.54
N TRP A 776 -1.10 -34.18 -14.41
CA TRP A 776 0.28 -33.85 -14.06
C TRP A 776 0.81 -34.80 -13.00
N LEU A 777 2.03 -35.28 -13.18
CA LEU A 777 2.68 -36.25 -12.29
C LEU A 777 4.11 -35.80 -11.98
N GLY A 778 4.52 -35.86 -10.72
CA GLY A 778 5.88 -35.50 -10.29
C GLY A 778 5.96 -34.95 -8.88
N ALA A 779 7.02 -34.18 -8.59
CA ALA A 779 7.24 -33.61 -7.26
C ALA A 779 6.18 -32.56 -6.92
N PRO A 780 5.59 -32.56 -5.70
CA PRO A 780 4.46 -31.69 -5.34
C PRO A 780 4.74 -30.19 -5.53
N SER A 781 5.98 -29.75 -5.31
CA SER A 781 6.37 -28.34 -5.43
C SER A 781 6.37 -27.83 -6.88
N ASN A 782 6.36 -28.74 -7.85
CA ASN A 782 6.52 -28.40 -9.26
C ASN A 782 5.19 -28.48 -10.01
N LEU A 783 4.19 -29.19 -9.48
CA LEU A 783 2.93 -29.44 -10.18
C LEU A 783 2.01 -28.19 -10.18
N PRO A 784 1.30 -27.92 -11.29
CA PRO A 784 0.24 -26.92 -11.30
C PRO A 784 -1.02 -27.41 -10.57
N GLY A 785 -1.92 -26.50 -10.20
CA GLY A 785 -3.15 -26.82 -9.45
C GLY A 785 -2.91 -27.22 -7.99
N ALA A 786 -3.83 -27.99 -7.41
CA ALA A 786 -3.72 -28.52 -6.04
C ALA A 786 -3.21 -29.99 -6.03
N PRO A 787 -1.90 -30.23 -5.80
CA PRO A 787 -1.34 -31.56 -5.91
C PRO A 787 -1.72 -32.48 -4.75
N VAL A 788 -2.12 -33.71 -5.09
CA VAL A 788 -2.37 -34.82 -4.17
C VAL A 788 -1.19 -35.78 -4.20
N VAL A 789 -0.53 -35.97 -3.06
CA VAL A 789 0.58 -36.93 -2.92
C VAL A 789 0.05 -38.36 -2.92
N ILE A 790 0.67 -39.20 -3.73
CA ILE A 790 0.39 -40.65 -3.79
C ILE A 790 1.47 -41.41 -3.00
N HIS A 791 2.75 -41.05 -3.21
CA HIS A 791 3.93 -41.61 -2.53
C HIS A 791 4.91 -40.49 -2.17
N ASN A 792 5.85 -40.72 -1.23
CA ASN A 792 6.73 -39.70 -0.63
C ASN A 792 7.39 -38.68 -1.60
N GLU A 793 7.58 -39.03 -2.87
CA GLU A 793 8.16 -38.15 -3.90
C GLU A 793 7.27 -37.93 -5.14
N LEU A 794 6.08 -38.56 -5.19
CA LEU A 794 5.19 -38.52 -6.35
C LEU A 794 3.80 -38.00 -5.94
N ALA A 795 3.41 -36.89 -6.56
CA ALA A 795 2.07 -36.34 -6.51
C ALA A 795 1.42 -36.33 -7.89
N LEU A 796 0.09 -36.20 -7.88
CA LEU A 796 -0.74 -35.96 -9.04
C LEU A 796 -1.50 -34.65 -8.89
N SER A 797 -1.74 -33.95 -9.99
CA SER A 797 -2.75 -32.89 -10.07
C SER A 797 -3.47 -32.95 -11.41
N VAL A 798 -4.69 -32.41 -11.45
CA VAL A 798 -5.51 -32.39 -12.66
C VAL A 798 -5.96 -30.96 -12.91
N THR A 799 -5.68 -30.43 -14.09
CA THR A 799 -6.08 -29.07 -14.49
C THR A 799 -7.12 -29.11 -15.60
N SER A 800 -8.00 -28.12 -15.59
CA SER A 800 -8.95 -27.86 -16.68
C SER A 800 -8.24 -27.06 -17.77
N ASP A 801 -7.94 -27.71 -18.90
CA ASP A 801 -7.28 -27.15 -20.09
C ASP A 801 -5.90 -26.45 -19.84
N GLY A 802 -4.82 -27.07 -20.31
CA GLY A 802 -3.47 -26.50 -20.20
C GLY A 802 -2.92 -26.45 -18.77
N ILE A 803 -2.22 -25.36 -18.42
CA ILE A 803 -1.51 -25.19 -17.12
C ILE A 803 -2.49 -25.00 -15.95
N GLY A 804 -3.78 -24.80 -16.24
CA GLY A 804 -4.83 -24.58 -15.23
C GLY A 804 -4.96 -23.12 -14.78
N THR A 805 -6.10 -22.83 -14.17
CA THR A 805 -6.48 -21.51 -13.68
C THR A 805 -6.39 -21.42 -12.16
N ILE A 806 -6.67 -20.25 -11.59
CA ILE A 806 -6.75 -20.10 -10.13
C ILE A 806 -7.82 -20.99 -9.48
N GLU A 807 -8.84 -21.41 -10.22
CA GLU A 807 -9.87 -22.34 -9.74
C GLU A 807 -9.27 -23.71 -9.45
N ASP A 808 -8.38 -24.22 -10.30
CA ASP A 808 -7.71 -25.52 -10.12
C ASP A 808 -6.66 -25.49 -8.99
N SER A 809 -6.33 -24.32 -8.46
CA SER A 809 -5.27 -24.12 -7.45
C SER A 809 -5.77 -24.03 -6.01
N GLN A 810 -7.09 -24.08 -5.78
CA GLN A 810 -7.65 -24.02 -4.43
C GLN A 810 -7.48 -25.36 -3.70
N PRO A 811 -7.34 -25.35 -2.36
CA PRO A 811 -7.14 -26.59 -1.62
C PRO A 811 -8.34 -27.54 -1.73
N LEU A 812 -8.08 -28.80 -2.02
CA LEU A 812 -9.09 -29.86 -2.10
C LEU A 812 -9.78 -30.08 -0.76
N LEU A 813 -11.10 -29.87 -0.73
CA LEU A 813 -11.95 -30.14 0.43
C LEU A 813 -12.57 -31.54 0.39
N SER A 814 -12.54 -32.25 -0.75
CA SER A 814 -13.00 -33.63 -0.86
C SER A 814 -12.06 -34.49 -1.70
N SER A 815 -11.86 -35.74 -1.28
CA SER A 815 -11.04 -36.73 -1.98
C SER A 815 -11.79 -37.48 -3.09
N SER A 816 -13.13 -37.35 -3.14
CA SER A 816 -13.99 -38.12 -4.05
C SER A 816 -13.81 -37.75 -5.52
N ALA A 817 -13.56 -36.47 -5.83
CA ALA A 817 -13.37 -35.99 -7.20
C ALA A 817 -12.06 -36.45 -7.84
N LEU A 818 -11.05 -36.80 -7.02
CA LEU A 818 -9.74 -37.25 -7.48
C LEU A 818 -9.47 -38.75 -7.25
N ALA A 819 -10.29 -39.43 -6.45
CA ALA A 819 -10.12 -40.85 -6.13
C ALA A 819 -9.95 -41.76 -7.37
N PRO A 820 -10.73 -41.61 -8.47
CA PRO A 820 -10.53 -42.43 -9.67
C PRO A 820 -9.15 -42.24 -10.32
N TYR A 821 -8.61 -41.02 -10.31
CA TYR A 821 -7.26 -40.75 -10.83
C TYR A 821 -6.18 -41.35 -9.94
N VAL A 822 -6.32 -41.26 -8.61
CA VAL A 822 -5.37 -41.85 -7.66
C VAL A 822 -5.30 -43.37 -7.86
N VAL A 823 -6.44 -44.04 -8.03
CA VAL A 823 -6.52 -45.49 -8.27
C VAL A 823 -5.92 -45.87 -9.63
N ALA A 824 -6.15 -45.07 -10.67
CA ALA A 824 -5.56 -45.31 -11.99
C ALA A 824 -4.03 -45.18 -11.96
N VAL A 825 -3.50 -44.13 -11.34
CA VAL A 825 -2.05 -43.90 -11.24
C VAL A 825 -1.36 -44.93 -10.33
N SER A 826 -1.98 -45.32 -9.22
CA SER A 826 -1.42 -46.37 -8.35
C SER A 826 -1.38 -47.74 -9.04
N SER A 827 -2.38 -48.04 -9.87
CA SER A 827 -2.40 -49.25 -10.71
C SER A 827 -1.29 -49.23 -11.77
N LEU A 828 -0.95 -48.05 -12.32
CA LEU A 828 0.14 -47.89 -13.27
C LEU A 828 1.53 -48.06 -12.62
N LEU A 829 1.70 -47.59 -11.39
CA LEU A 829 2.94 -47.79 -10.63
C LEU A 829 3.24 -49.27 -10.38
N ASN A 830 2.19 -50.07 -10.15
CA ASN A 830 2.31 -51.51 -9.90
C ASN A 830 2.39 -52.35 -11.18
N GLY A 831 2.35 -51.75 -12.38
CA GLY A 831 2.46 -52.46 -13.65
C GLY A 831 1.25 -53.35 -13.99
N LEU A 832 0.07 -53.07 -13.43
CA LEU A 832 -1.09 -53.96 -13.47
C LEU A 832 -1.96 -53.84 -14.74
N SER A 833 -1.63 -52.97 -15.70
CA SER A 833 -2.43 -52.75 -16.91
C SER A 833 -1.59 -52.31 -18.11
N THR A 834 -1.99 -52.78 -19.30
CA THR A 834 -1.39 -52.46 -20.61
C THR A 834 -2.27 -51.56 -21.50
N GLN A 835 -3.44 -51.14 -21.01
CA GLN A 835 -4.40 -50.27 -21.71
C GLN A 835 -4.81 -49.06 -20.84
N MET A 836 -3.83 -48.42 -20.19
CA MET A 836 -4.11 -47.30 -19.29
C MET A 836 -4.59 -46.03 -20.02
N GLY A 837 -4.20 -45.84 -21.29
CA GLY A 837 -4.67 -44.72 -22.10
C GLY A 837 -6.19 -44.70 -22.25
N SER A 838 -6.82 -45.86 -22.44
CA SER A 838 -8.29 -45.99 -22.50
C SER A 838 -8.98 -45.65 -21.16
N VAL A 839 -8.41 -46.09 -20.04
CA VAL A 839 -8.92 -45.80 -18.69
C VAL A 839 -8.85 -44.31 -18.39
N LEU A 840 -7.70 -43.68 -18.65
CA LEU A 840 -7.52 -42.24 -18.43
C LEU A 840 -8.36 -41.40 -19.40
N SER A 841 -8.51 -41.85 -20.65
CA SER A 841 -9.43 -41.25 -21.63
C SER A 841 -10.88 -41.29 -21.15
N SER A 842 -11.31 -42.38 -20.50
CA SER A 842 -12.65 -42.49 -19.93
C SER A 842 -12.90 -41.54 -18.75
N LEU A 843 -11.83 -40.99 -18.16
CA LEU A 843 -11.89 -39.94 -17.14
C LEU A 843 -11.73 -38.53 -17.74
N GLY A 844 -11.66 -38.41 -19.07
CA GLY A 844 -11.53 -37.13 -19.78
C GLY A 844 -10.11 -36.55 -19.79
N ILE A 845 -9.09 -37.36 -19.47
CA ILE A 845 -7.68 -36.97 -19.59
C ILE A 845 -7.24 -37.17 -21.04
N ARG A 846 -6.78 -36.09 -21.66
CA ARG A 846 -6.16 -36.13 -22.99
C ARG A 846 -4.64 -36.12 -22.91
N TRP A 847 -4.10 -35.34 -21.99
CA TRP A 847 -2.67 -35.10 -21.87
C TRP A 847 -2.15 -35.62 -20.53
N ILE A 848 -1.02 -36.32 -20.53
CA ILE A 848 -0.32 -36.80 -19.34
C ILE A 848 1.08 -36.16 -19.35
N VAL A 849 1.41 -35.40 -18.32
CA VAL A 849 2.67 -34.67 -18.20
C VAL A 849 3.43 -35.11 -16.96
N ILE A 850 4.67 -35.58 -17.15
CA ILE A 850 5.59 -35.91 -16.06
C ILE A 850 6.62 -34.80 -15.92
N THR A 851 6.65 -34.12 -14.77
CA THR A 851 7.48 -32.90 -14.57
C THR A 851 8.92 -33.17 -14.13
N ASP A 852 9.20 -34.32 -13.51
CA ASP A 852 10.53 -34.68 -12.99
C ASP A 852 10.90 -36.13 -13.31
N SER A 853 11.19 -36.43 -14.57
CA SER A 853 11.52 -37.80 -15.03
C SER A 853 12.87 -38.35 -14.52
N ARG A 854 13.64 -37.58 -13.74
CA ARG A 854 14.97 -38.00 -13.22
C ARG A 854 14.90 -38.70 -11.87
N SER A 855 13.82 -38.53 -11.11
CA SER A 855 13.60 -39.29 -9.87
C SER A 855 13.30 -40.76 -10.19
N SER A 856 13.74 -41.69 -9.34
CA SER A 856 13.65 -43.15 -9.59
C SER A 856 12.20 -43.60 -9.83
N LEU A 857 11.25 -43.07 -9.05
CA LEU A 857 9.82 -43.35 -9.17
C LEU A 857 9.19 -42.77 -10.43
N SER A 858 9.50 -41.51 -10.74
CA SER A 858 8.95 -40.85 -11.94
C SER A 858 9.56 -41.41 -13.22
N GLY A 859 10.81 -41.88 -13.18
CA GLY A 859 11.47 -42.62 -14.26
C GLY A 859 10.79 -43.96 -14.54
N THR A 860 10.48 -44.74 -13.50
CA THR A 860 9.72 -46.00 -13.65
C THR A 860 8.32 -45.74 -14.22
N LEU A 861 7.62 -44.70 -13.73
CA LEU A 861 6.32 -44.30 -14.23
C LEU A 861 6.37 -43.91 -15.72
N ALA A 862 7.37 -43.11 -16.09
CA ALA A 862 7.61 -42.69 -17.47
C ALA A 862 7.92 -43.87 -18.41
N ASN A 863 8.63 -44.88 -17.91
CA ASN A 863 8.91 -46.10 -18.68
C ASN A 863 7.65 -46.97 -18.80
N ASN A 864 6.87 -47.13 -17.72
CA ASN A 864 5.61 -47.88 -17.74
C ASN A 864 4.58 -47.26 -18.68
N LEU A 865 4.50 -45.92 -18.76
CA LEU A 865 3.66 -45.21 -19.73
C LEU A 865 4.17 -45.37 -21.17
N GLY A 866 5.49 -45.38 -21.38
CA GLY A 866 6.09 -45.59 -22.70
C GLY A 866 5.88 -47.01 -23.25
N MET A 867 5.58 -47.99 -22.39
CA MET A 867 5.25 -49.37 -22.79
C MET A 867 3.76 -49.58 -23.09
N GLN A 868 2.90 -48.58 -22.89
CA GLN A 868 1.46 -48.69 -23.18
C GLN A 868 1.21 -48.59 -24.70
N SER A 869 0.39 -49.48 -25.25
CA SER A 869 0.09 -49.50 -26.68
C SER A 869 -0.93 -48.43 -27.12
N ASP A 870 -1.62 -47.80 -26.18
CA ASP A 870 -2.73 -46.86 -26.40
C ASP A 870 -2.38 -45.40 -26.05
N LEU A 871 -1.11 -45.10 -25.82
CA LEU A 871 -0.58 -43.75 -25.58
C LEU A 871 0.44 -43.34 -26.64
N LEU A 872 0.38 -42.09 -27.07
CA LEU A 872 1.34 -41.49 -28.00
C LEU A 872 2.36 -40.65 -27.22
N SER A 873 3.65 -41.01 -27.29
CA SER A 873 4.70 -40.18 -26.69
C SER A 873 4.99 -38.97 -27.58
N ILE A 874 5.01 -37.78 -26.98
CA ILE A 874 5.33 -36.55 -27.67
C ILE A 874 6.75 -36.12 -27.34
N PRO A 875 7.59 -35.81 -28.35
CA PRO A 875 8.93 -35.33 -28.10
C PRO A 875 8.89 -33.97 -27.39
N THR A 876 9.54 -33.91 -26.25
CA THR A 876 9.70 -32.70 -25.43
C THR A 876 11.17 -32.42 -25.15
N VAL A 877 11.49 -31.17 -24.85
CA VAL A 877 12.85 -30.76 -24.46
C VAL A 877 12.98 -30.88 -22.94
N GLY A 878 14.14 -31.27 -22.43
CA GLY A 878 14.43 -31.27 -20.98
C GLY A 878 13.97 -32.51 -20.23
N SER A 879 13.68 -32.35 -18.93
CA SER A 879 13.31 -33.44 -18.00
C SER A 879 11.81 -33.77 -17.98
N ILE A 880 11.02 -33.13 -18.84
CA ILE A 880 9.57 -33.32 -18.91
C ILE A 880 9.26 -34.37 -19.97
N ARG A 881 8.34 -35.30 -19.70
CA ARG A 881 7.79 -36.22 -20.70
C ARG A 881 6.29 -36.02 -20.84
N VAL A 882 5.80 -36.02 -22.08
CA VAL A 882 4.39 -35.81 -22.40
C VAL A 882 3.86 -37.01 -23.18
N PHE A 883 2.67 -37.47 -22.82
CA PHE A 883 1.92 -38.49 -23.53
C PHE A 883 0.53 -37.97 -23.88
N GLU A 884 0.06 -38.28 -25.09
CA GLU A 884 -1.31 -38.02 -25.54
C GLU A 884 -2.12 -39.32 -25.53
N ALA A 885 -3.35 -39.22 -25.02
CA ALA A 885 -4.37 -40.26 -25.10
C ALA A 885 -5.35 -39.90 -26.23
N PRO A 886 -5.18 -40.44 -27.46
CA PRO A 886 -5.91 -39.99 -28.64
C PRO A 886 -7.40 -40.36 -28.63
N GLN A 887 -7.83 -41.29 -27.76
CA GLN A 887 -9.23 -41.69 -27.62
C GLN A 887 -10.01 -40.87 -26.57
N ALA A 888 -9.42 -39.81 -26.03
CA ALA A 888 -10.06 -38.97 -25.01
C ALA A 888 -11.21 -38.14 -25.61
N ASN A 889 -12.44 -38.42 -25.18
CA ASN A 889 -13.58 -37.55 -25.45
C ASN A 889 -13.70 -36.51 -24.32
N PRO A 890 -14.11 -35.26 -24.62
CA PRO A 890 -14.36 -34.25 -23.61
C PRO A 890 -15.50 -34.69 -22.65
N ILE A 891 -15.22 -34.78 -21.36
CA ILE A 891 -16.21 -35.13 -20.32
C ILE A 891 -16.40 -33.91 -19.41
N ARG A 892 -17.59 -33.30 -19.44
CA ARG A 892 -17.91 -32.12 -18.62
C ARG A 892 -18.24 -32.49 -17.18
N GLN A 893 -18.99 -33.57 -16.96
CA GLN A 893 -19.46 -33.93 -15.62
C GLN A 893 -19.63 -35.45 -15.47
N VAL A 894 -19.35 -35.94 -14.27
CA VAL A 894 -19.67 -37.31 -13.85
C VAL A 894 -20.79 -37.25 -12.80
N VAL A 895 -21.91 -37.90 -13.09
CA VAL A 895 -23.05 -37.98 -12.16
C VAL A 895 -23.08 -39.37 -11.54
N LYS A 896 -22.96 -39.43 -10.21
CA LYS A 896 -23.12 -40.67 -9.44
C LYS A 896 -24.59 -40.84 -9.09
N ILE A 897 -25.21 -41.93 -9.54
CA ILE A 897 -26.60 -42.26 -9.18
C ILE A 897 -26.56 -43.34 -8.09
N GLU A 898 -27.00 -42.99 -6.90
CA GLU A 898 -27.20 -43.96 -5.82
C GLU A 898 -28.58 -44.63 -5.97
N SER A 899 -28.58 -45.96 -6.09
CA SER A 899 -29.83 -46.72 -6.12
C SER A 899 -30.32 -46.95 -4.69
N SER A 900 -31.59 -46.64 -4.40
CA SER A 900 -32.17 -46.79 -3.07
C SER A 900 -32.51 -48.24 -2.68
N ARG A 901 -32.17 -49.23 -3.53
CA ARG A 901 -32.52 -50.64 -3.32
C ARG A 901 -31.44 -51.58 -3.84
N GLY A 902 -30.34 -51.70 -3.10
CA GLY A 902 -29.40 -52.83 -3.19
C GLY A 902 -28.76 -53.13 -4.56
N SER A 903 -28.96 -52.28 -5.56
CA SER A 903 -28.36 -52.42 -6.90
C SER A 903 -27.09 -51.58 -6.95
N PRO A 904 -26.06 -52.02 -7.70
CA PRO A 904 -24.79 -51.30 -7.78
C PRO A 904 -25.02 -49.86 -8.26
N SER A 905 -24.35 -48.92 -7.60
CA SER A 905 -24.35 -47.51 -8.00
C SER A 905 -23.83 -47.40 -9.43
N SER A 906 -24.55 -46.65 -10.27
CA SER A 906 -24.16 -46.43 -11.67
C SER A 906 -23.57 -45.03 -11.83
N VAL A 907 -22.51 -44.94 -12.63
CA VAL A 907 -21.79 -43.71 -12.92
C VAL A 907 -22.09 -43.32 -14.35
N ILE A 908 -22.72 -42.17 -14.55
CA ILE A 908 -23.05 -41.65 -15.88
C ILE A 908 -22.05 -40.53 -16.23
N TYR A 909 -21.37 -40.70 -17.36
CA TYR A 909 -20.48 -39.69 -17.93
C TYR A 909 -21.29 -38.83 -18.92
N VAL A 910 -21.22 -37.50 -18.76
CA VAL A 910 -21.89 -36.54 -19.65
C VAL A 910 -20.83 -35.80 -20.47
N GLY A 911 -20.91 -35.94 -21.80
CA GLY A 911 -20.00 -35.29 -22.75
C GLY A 911 -20.67 -34.97 -24.10
N PRO A 912 -20.05 -34.09 -24.93
CA PRO A 912 -20.51 -33.80 -26.29
C PRO A 912 -20.42 -35.04 -27.19
N ILE A 913 -21.30 -35.16 -28.19
CA ILE A 913 -21.19 -36.18 -29.24
C ILE A 913 -20.00 -35.80 -30.16
N PRO A 914 -19.09 -36.74 -30.49
CA PRO A 914 -17.99 -36.46 -31.40
C PRO A 914 -18.53 -35.97 -32.77
N GLY A 915 -18.14 -34.76 -33.19
CA GLY A 915 -18.51 -34.19 -34.50
C GLY A 915 -19.78 -33.34 -34.55
N SER A 916 -20.45 -33.06 -33.41
CA SER A 916 -21.61 -32.14 -33.38
C SER A 916 -21.24 -30.75 -32.86
N ASP A 917 -22.01 -29.74 -33.29
CA ASP A 917 -21.94 -28.33 -32.85
C ASP A 917 -21.94 -28.23 -31.30
N PRO A 918 -21.22 -27.27 -30.66
CA PRO A 918 -21.09 -27.17 -29.20
C PRO A 918 -22.40 -26.98 -28.42
N MET A 919 -23.49 -26.69 -29.13
CA MET A 919 -24.86 -26.52 -28.62
C MET A 919 -25.77 -27.73 -28.92
N GLY A 920 -25.25 -28.81 -29.50
CA GLY A 920 -25.99 -30.01 -29.88
C GLY A 920 -26.39 -30.94 -28.72
N PRO A 921 -27.21 -31.98 -28.99
CA PRO A 921 -27.71 -32.90 -27.97
C PRO A 921 -26.58 -33.71 -27.30
N PHE A 922 -26.70 -33.93 -25.99
CA PHE A 922 -25.73 -34.68 -25.17
C PHE A 922 -25.98 -36.20 -25.26
N SER A 923 -24.92 -37.01 -25.25
CA SER A 923 -25.04 -38.47 -25.10
C SER A 923 -24.69 -38.90 -23.68
N PHE A 924 -25.45 -39.88 -23.16
CA PHE A 924 -25.23 -40.50 -21.86
C PHE A 924 -24.60 -41.88 -22.08
N LYS A 925 -23.44 -42.14 -21.48
CA LYS A 925 -22.78 -43.45 -21.58
C LYS A 925 -22.65 -44.08 -20.18
N ASN A 926 -23.25 -45.25 -20.00
CA ASN A 926 -23.15 -46.06 -18.78
C ASN A 926 -22.13 -47.18 -19.00
N VAL A 927 -21.32 -47.51 -17.99
CA VAL A 927 -20.25 -48.51 -18.06
C VAL A 927 -20.80 -49.95 -17.99
N THR A 928 -22.07 -50.16 -17.62
CA THR A 928 -22.65 -51.51 -17.44
C THR A 928 -23.67 -51.95 -18.50
N GLY A 929 -23.89 -51.19 -19.58
CA GLY A 929 -24.75 -51.61 -20.69
C GLY A 929 -25.50 -50.45 -21.35
N ASN A 930 -25.66 -50.54 -22.68
CA ASN A 930 -26.25 -49.53 -23.55
C ASN A 930 -27.70 -49.17 -23.13
N ILE A 931 -27.91 -47.94 -22.67
CA ILE A 931 -29.23 -47.29 -22.70
C ILE A 931 -29.13 -46.19 -23.76
N ALA A 932 -29.72 -46.43 -24.94
CA ALA A 932 -29.84 -45.43 -25.98
C ALA A 932 -31.02 -44.51 -25.65
N LEU A 933 -30.74 -43.21 -25.43
CA LEU A 933 -31.76 -42.17 -25.41
C LEU A 933 -31.80 -41.56 -26.80
N GLU A 934 -32.85 -41.87 -27.57
CA GLU A 934 -33.14 -41.19 -28.84
C GLU A 934 -33.90 -39.88 -28.57
N ALA A 935 -33.32 -38.76 -28.99
CA ALA A 935 -33.96 -37.45 -28.94
C ALA A 935 -34.69 -37.19 -30.26
N THR A 936 -36.01 -37.33 -30.26
CA THR A 936 -36.86 -36.76 -31.31
C THR A 936 -37.70 -35.63 -30.71
N SER A 937 -37.41 -34.40 -31.15
CA SER A 937 -38.24 -33.20 -30.96
C SER A 937 -38.90 -33.05 -29.58
N GLY A 938 -38.10 -32.78 -28.55
CA GLY A 938 -38.57 -32.22 -27.28
C GLY A 938 -39.26 -33.17 -26.29
N ASN A 939 -39.40 -34.46 -26.60
CA ASN A 939 -39.97 -35.45 -25.67
C ASN A 939 -39.02 -36.64 -25.49
N TRP A 940 -38.64 -36.93 -24.24
CA TRP A 940 -37.80 -38.07 -23.87
C TRP A 940 -38.68 -39.28 -23.53
N LYS A 941 -38.47 -40.43 -24.19
CA LYS A 941 -39.09 -41.71 -23.82
C LYS A 941 -38.03 -42.63 -23.20
N VAL A 942 -38.27 -43.08 -21.97
CA VAL A 942 -37.48 -44.13 -21.32
C VAL A 942 -38.26 -45.43 -21.41
N ASN A 943 -37.70 -46.45 -22.07
CA ASN A 943 -38.24 -47.81 -22.06
C ASN A 943 -37.65 -48.58 -20.89
N GLY A 944 -38.43 -48.81 -19.83
CA GLY A 944 -38.02 -49.64 -18.67
C GLY A 944 -38.68 -49.23 -17.35
N SER A 945 -38.78 -50.18 -16.42
CA SER A 945 -39.51 -50.09 -15.14
C SER A 945 -39.08 -48.90 -14.25
N SER A 946 -40.09 -48.27 -13.63
CA SER A 946 -40.04 -47.18 -12.64
C SER A 946 -38.67 -46.95 -11.99
N SER A 947 -38.00 -45.88 -12.39
CA SER A 947 -36.72 -45.45 -11.83
C SER A 947 -36.69 -43.92 -11.73
N ARG A 948 -35.93 -43.41 -10.76
CA ARG A 948 -35.76 -41.98 -10.46
C ARG A 948 -34.68 -41.42 -11.38
N TYR A 949 -34.98 -40.36 -12.13
CA TYR A 949 -34.04 -39.77 -13.10
C TYR A 949 -33.81 -38.28 -12.81
N VAL A 950 -32.57 -37.83 -12.97
CA VAL A 950 -32.17 -36.42 -12.88
C VAL A 950 -31.63 -35.99 -14.24
N ILE A 951 -32.21 -34.96 -14.86
CA ILE A 951 -31.81 -34.45 -16.17
C ILE A 951 -31.32 -32.99 -16.02
N PRO A 952 -30.22 -32.57 -16.68
CA PRO A 952 -29.77 -31.18 -16.63
C PRO A 952 -30.66 -30.26 -17.46
N GLY A 953 -31.10 -29.13 -16.89
CA GLY A 953 -31.75 -28.05 -17.65
C GLY A 953 -30.73 -27.12 -18.33
N GLN A 954 -31.17 -26.41 -19.38
CA GLN A 954 -30.32 -25.53 -20.22
C GLN A 954 -29.54 -24.43 -19.47
N ASN A 955 -29.87 -24.15 -18.21
CA ASN A 955 -29.22 -23.13 -17.37
C ASN A 955 -28.40 -23.69 -16.19
N GLY A 956 -28.05 -24.98 -16.21
CA GLY A 956 -27.27 -25.61 -15.13
C GLY A 956 -28.04 -25.89 -13.84
N ALA A 957 -29.34 -25.59 -13.78
CA ALA A 957 -30.20 -26.06 -12.70
C ALA A 957 -30.61 -27.53 -12.95
N LEU A 958 -30.36 -28.40 -11.97
CA LEU A 958 -30.86 -29.78 -11.97
C LEU A 958 -32.37 -29.73 -11.67
N THR A 959 -33.18 -30.27 -12.59
CA THR A 959 -34.62 -30.44 -12.36
C THR A 959 -34.88 -31.91 -12.06
N GLU A 960 -35.39 -32.22 -10.87
CA GLU A 960 -35.88 -33.57 -10.56
C GLU A 960 -37.16 -33.82 -11.36
N VAL A 961 -37.21 -34.91 -12.13
CA VAL A 961 -38.43 -35.31 -12.83
C VAL A 961 -38.89 -36.66 -12.29
N PHE A 962 -40.05 -36.67 -11.65
CA PHE A 962 -40.76 -37.88 -11.26
C PHE A 962 -41.58 -38.38 -12.44
N PHE A 963 -41.26 -39.57 -12.97
CA PHE A 963 -42.19 -40.30 -13.81
C PHE A 963 -42.88 -41.37 -12.97
N LEU A 964 -44.05 -41.03 -12.43
CA LEU A 964 -45.04 -42.01 -11.98
C LEU A 964 -46.10 -42.15 -13.06
N LYS A 965 -46.50 -43.39 -13.35
CA LYS A 965 -47.63 -43.65 -14.23
C LYS A 965 -48.90 -43.17 -13.53
N GLY A 966 -49.36 -41.97 -13.86
CA GLY A 966 -50.74 -41.52 -13.60
C GLY A 966 -51.04 -40.70 -12.33
N SER A 967 -50.12 -39.91 -11.75
CA SER A 967 -50.51 -38.90 -10.75
C SER A 967 -49.64 -37.64 -10.74
N LYS A 968 -50.28 -36.48 -10.46
CA LYS A 968 -49.66 -35.17 -10.23
C LYS A 968 -49.12 -35.12 -8.80
N GLY A 969 -47.83 -34.84 -8.62
CA GLY A 969 -47.20 -34.63 -7.31
C GLY A 969 -46.37 -33.35 -7.29
N GLU A 970 -46.43 -32.63 -6.17
CA GLU A 970 -45.75 -31.35 -5.94
C GLU A 970 -44.23 -31.49 -5.75
N VAL A 971 -43.51 -30.45 -6.17
CA VAL A 971 -42.05 -30.33 -6.10
C VAL A 971 -41.65 -29.81 -4.72
N ALA A 972 -40.92 -30.62 -3.93
CA ALA A 972 -40.28 -30.18 -2.70
C ALA A 972 -38.76 -30.27 -2.83
N LEU A 973 -38.10 -29.12 -2.94
CA LEU A 973 -36.64 -29.00 -2.85
C LEU A 973 -36.25 -29.05 -1.36
N SER A 974 -35.74 -30.17 -0.86
CA SER A 974 -35.05 -30.20 0.43
C SER A 974 -33.54 -30.36 0.21
N PRO A 975 -32.74 -29.32 0.42
CA PRO A 975 -31.31 -29.49 0.57
C PRO A 975 -31.05 -30.31 1.84
N THR A 976 -30.38 -31.46 1.71
CA THR A 976 -30.06 -32.38 2.82
C THR A 976 -29.27 -31.73 3.97
N TRP A 977 -28.66 -30.56 3.73
CA TRP A 977 -27.98 -29.77 4.76
C TRP A 977 -28.93 -28.98 5.68
N LEU A 978 -30.18 -28.71 5.29
CA LEU A 978 -31.14 -27.93 6.11
C LEU A 978 -31.65 -28.70 7.33
N SER A 979 -31.78 -30.03 7.26
CA SER A 979 -32.23 -30.86 8.38
C SER A 979 -31.17 -31.06 9.47
N GLU A 980 -29.87 -30.99 9.11
CA GLU A 980 -28.76 -31.16 10.05
C GLU A 980 -28.39 -29.86 10.80
N LEU A 981 -28.75 -28.70 10.23
CA LEU A 981 -28.43 -27.39 10.82
C LEU A 981 -29.14 -27.12 12.15
N GLY A 982 -30.33 -27.67 12.39
CA GLY A 982 -31.15 -27.34 13.57
C GLY A 982 -30.50 -27.72 14.91
N GLY A 983 -29.83 -28.88 14.98
CA GLY A 983 -29.16 -29.35 16.20
C GLY A 983 -27.87 -28.58 16.51
N ILE A 984 -27.10 -28.23 15.48
CA ILE A 984 -25.84 -27.51 15.62
C ILE A 984 -26.07 -26.02 15.84
N TYR A 985 -27.09 -25.41 15.24
CA TYR A 985 -27.51 -24.03 15.54
C TYR A 985 -27.86 -23.88 17.02
N SER A 986 -28.56 -24.84 17.61
CA SER A 986 -28.85 -24.88 19.05
C SER A 986 -27.55 -24.92 19.88
N ALA A 987 -26.59 -25.79 19.53
CA ALA A 987 -25.32 -25.90 20.24
C ALA A 987 -24.43 -24.65 20.09
N ILE A 988 -24.37 -24.04 18.89
CA ILE A 988 -23.64 -22.80 18.63
C ILE A 988 -24.29 -21.62 19.34
N ILE A 989 -25.62 -21.52 19.34
CA ILE A 989 -26.36 -20.50 20.09
C ILE A 989 -26.13 -20.67 21.59
N TRP A 990 -26.21 -21.90 22.12
CA TRP A 990 -25.89 -22.17 23.53
C TRP A 990 -24.43 -21.85 23.87
N PHE A 991 -23.49 -22.15 22.99
CA PHE A 991 -22.08 -21.80 23.17
C PHE A 991 -21.87 -20.28 23.13
N ILE A 992 -22.55 -19.56 22.24
CA ILE A 992 -22.57 -18.09 22.19
C ILE A 992 -23.19 -17.51 23.47
N ILE A 993 -24.30 -18.06 23.96
CA ILE A 993 -24.94 -17.66 25.23
C ILE A 993 -23.99 -17.89 26.41
N CYS A 994 -23.32 -19.04 26.47
CA CYS A 994 -22.31 -19.34 27.50
C CYS A 994 -21.11 -18.38 27.42
N ILE A 995 -20.64 -18.06 26.22
CA ILE A 995 -19.56 -17.06 26.03
C ILE A 995 -20.03 -15.67 26.45
N VAL A 996 -21.23 -15.26 26.06
CA VAL A 996 -21.82 -13.98 26.48
C VAL A 996 -21.94 -13.93 28.01
N ALA A 997 -22.36 -15.02 28.66
CA ALA A 997 -22.42 -15.12 30.12
C ALA A 997 -21.03 -15.05 30.79
N ILE A 998 -19.98 -15.60 30.17
CA ILE A 998 -18.60 -15.54 30.68
C ILE A 998 -17.98 -14.16 30.46
N ILE A 999 -18.25 -13.52 29.32
CA ILE A 999 -17.79 -12.17 28.99
C ILE A 999 -18.51 -11.13 29.86
N TRP A 1000 -19.78 -11.37 30.19
CA TRP A 1000 -20.69 -10.41 30.82
C TRP A 1000 -21.04 -10.79 32.26
N ARG A 1001 -20.05 -11.25 33.05
CA ARG A 1001 -20.19 -11.22 34.52
C ARG A 1001 -19.89 -9.80 35.02
N PRO A 1002 -20.90 -9.06 35.55
CA PRO A 1002 -20.61 -7.82 36.24
C PRO A 1002 -19.77 -8.14 37.49
N SER A 1003 -18.82 -7.26 37.83
CA SER A 1003 -18.21 -7.27 39.16
C SER A 1003 -19.33 -7.19 40.20
N ASN A 1004 -19.22 -8.01 41.24
CA ASN A 1004 -20.07 -8.28 42.42
C ASN A 1004 -21.00 -7.20 43.05
N SER A 1005 -21.41 -6.12 42.39
CA SER A 1005 -22.31 -5.09 42.94
C SER A 1005 -23.73 -5.09 42.35
N ALA A 1006 -24.06 -6.01 41.44
CA ALA A 1006 -25.41 -6.11 40.88
C ALA A 1006 -25.92 -7.56 40.96
N LYS A 1007 -26.17 -8.03 42.19
CA LYS A 1007 -27.15 -9.09 42.42
C LYS A 1007 -28.52 -8.42 42.41
N GLY A 1008 -29.24 -8.56 41.31
CA GLY A 1008 -30.57 -7.99 41.16
C GLY A 1008 -30.96 -8.12 39.71
N ASP A 1009 -31.73 -9.17 39.44
CA ASP A 1009 -32.51 -9.43 38.23
C ASP A 1009 -31.73 -9.93 37.01
N LEU A 1010 -31.62 -11.26 36.96
CA LEU A 1010 -31.67 -12.08 35.74
C LEU A 1010 -32.41 -13.38 36.04
#